data_AF-A0A5C6FC36-F1
#
_entry.id   AF-A0A5C6FC36-F1
#
_cell.length_a   1.000
_cell.length_b   1.000
_cell.length_c   1.000
_cell.angle_alpha   90.00
_cell.angle_beta   90.00
_cell.angle_gamma   90.00
#
_symmetry.space_group_name_H-M   'P 1'
#
loop_
_entity.id
_entity.type
_entity.pdbx_description
1 polymer ?
#
loop_
_entity_poly.entity_id
_entity_poly.type
_entity_poly.pdbx_seq_one_letter_code
_entity_poly.pdbx_strand_id
1 'polypeptide(L)'
;MLDPLYQWLGIPPDEQPPHHYRLLAITTFESDNEVINIAADKQLSHLQQITNGEHAAEAEDLSNQVSAARLCLLSPARKKAYDERLRHQLEAANSSELSPTVVSVVAPVLAPVIPPALGTVAASSAASSAPAQSSAQSSVQAEPVETIPVQPKLRTRNPRVVRSRGQSLNFIHYSALLALVGLLAIGVALKRGLVAIDPERAAWLGITVEPAAPADTQASAEAKNANSKNAGPKNVSGNRVTGSPQQSSVQPMTVMNPARVNEHSPPTHTPSFAEITISSDPIVNLTQPSISLPSMSHPNSAPVQKPDTLTDSVPSDDEIIAAMSLVRELYKDKYSSAKTTADRVSLADQMTADGFETDDDPVGRFAVWKVARGIYVKEGLAAPALEIIDRITDQYDGFDRANSITDTIISSSENVSGSKIAPFVSVAIDTITEMENDQHYQTAIQIAEAMADRFGDRIPRNARTELASIQERLVAGWSRLKAYQAAKQKLESTPDDPRSNQIAGTYLCLIRRHWTDGLPFLANGPESPITSTAQSEIKPDKDVTAATELADAWHDLGKQMPDAQMRDAALLHSMDWYTAAQGAASGLIRKKIDLRLDELLAMYPNQDAGEAIAISGDVGTQTPEISNSKTRTSNDSRMDFANVKSQSLDVGIGPHPDGIGQAEAGVELNSVKSLTVTGSLSHADIITVDAFTKSGFVVDYHTPGGYTRRVFLGTGMEPGRQFTTMPIWGTATVPDIITDLGRRDSYSIDLTRWAPKNWDGKVWFTLLIENAGSDRTLRATLSW
;
A
#
# COMPACT_ATOMS: atom_id res chain seq x y z
N MET A 1 -2.21 2.20 40.06
CA MET A 1 -2.15 1.85 38.63
C MET A 1 -1.46 0.50 38.56
N LEU A 2 -2.12 -0.51 37.98
CA LEU A 2 -1.53 -1.82 37.79
C LEU A 2 -0.48 -1.71 36.66
N ASP A 3 0.69 -2.32 36.86
CA ASP A 3 1.68 -2.55 35.79
C ASP A 3 1.69 -4.05 35.49
N PRO A 4 0.96 -4.51 34.47
CA PRO A 4 0.84 -5.93 34.13
C PRO A 4 2.17 -6.59 33.74
N LEU A 5 3.08 -5.85 33.09
CA LEU A 5 4.37 -6.37 32.65
C LEU A 5 5.29 -6.65 33.85
N TYR A 6 5.32 -5.75 34.83
CA TYR A 6 6.08 -5.95 36.05
C TYR A 6 5.44 -6.98 36.98
N GLN A 7 4.12 -6.90 37.19
CA GLN A 7 3.45 -7.71 38.22
C GLN A 7 3.12 -9.14 37.78
N TRP A 8 2.95 -9.41 36.48
CA TRP A 8 2.61 -10.76 35.98
C TRP A 8 3.76 -11.42 35.22
N LEU A 9 4.54 -10.65 34.45
CA LEU A 9 5.66 -11.19 33.66
C LEU A 9 7.04 -10.90 34.28
N GLY A 10 7.09 -10.15 35.40
CA GLY A 10 8.33 -9.86 36.12
C GLY A 10 9.29 -8.92 35.38
N ILE A 11 8.78 -8.08 34.47
CA ILE A 11 9.56 -7.16 33.64
C ILE A 11 9.57 -5.76 34.29
N PRO A 12 10.69 -5.33 34.90
CA PRO A 12 10.78 -4.04 35.60
C PRO A 12 10.58 -2.85 34.65
N PRO A 13 10.11 -1.69 35.14
CA PRO A 13 9.87 -0.50 34.31
C PRO A 13 11.08 -0.06 33.47
N ASP A 14 12.30 -0.24 33.99
CA ASP A 14 13.54 0.13 33.28
C ASP A 14 13.82 -0.78 32.05
N GLU A 15 13.13 -1.93 31.95
CA GLU A 15 13.21 -2.86 30.82
C GLU A 15 11.96 -2.80 29.93
N GLN A 16 11.08 -1.82 30.12
CA GLN A 16 9.89 -1.61 29.31
C GLN A 16 10.15 -0.52 28.23
N PRO A 17 9.68 -0.73 26.98
CA PRO A 17 8.92 -1.87 26.49
C PRO A 17 9.81 -3.11 26.22
N PRO A 18 9.35 -4.34 26.56
CA PRO A 18 10.15 -5.54 26.39
C PRO A 18 10.27 -6.00 24.93
N HIS A 19 11.44 -6.52 24.56
CA HIS A 19 11.62 -7.28 23.32
C HIS A 19 11.01 -8.70 23.44
N HIS A 20 10.81 -9.39 22.31
CA HIS A 20 10.08 -10.67 22.24
C HIS A 20 10.70 -11.77 23.12
N TYR A 21 12.04 -11.89 23.15
CA TYR A 21 12.71 -12.84 24.04
C TYR A 21 12.48 -12.53 25.53
N ARG A 22 12.43 -11.24 25.90
CA ARG A 22 12.16 -10.82 27.28
C ARG A 22 10.72 -11.11 27.67
N LEU A 23 9.78 -10.87 26.75
CA LEU A 23 8.36 -11.19 26.92
C LEU A 23 8.11 -12.70 27.14
N LEU A 24 8.90 -13.57 26.49
CA LEU A 24 8.85 -15.01 26.69
C LEU A 24 9.67 -15.50 27.90
N ALA A 25 10.41 -14.61 28.58
CA ALA A 25 11.34 -14.94 29.66
C ALA A 25 12.42 -15.98 29.27
N ILE A 26 12.97 -15.85 28.07
CA ILE A 26 14.05 -16.70 27.55
C ILE A 26 15.27 -15.86 27.18
N THR A 27 16.42 -16.53 27.01
CA THR A 27 17.67 -15.89 26.61
C THR A 27 17.54 -15.22 25.24
N THR A 28 18.10 -14.01 25.12
CA THR A 28 18.11 -13.26 23.87
C THR A 28 18.77 -14.09 22.77
N PHE A 29 18.14 -14.14 21.59
CA PHE A 29 18.59 -14.91 20.43
C PHE A 29 18.57 -16.44 20.61
N GLU A 30 17.73 -16.97 21.52
CA GLU A 30 17.45 -18.41 21.62
C GLU A 30 17.16 -19.01 20.23
N SER A 31 17.78 -20.15 19.93
CA SER A 31 17.75 -20.81 18.62
C SER A 31 16.95 -22.11 18.65
N ASP A 32 16.69 -22.68 19.83
CA ASP A 32 15.89 -23.89 19.98
C ASP A 32 14.38 -23.57 19.93
N ASN A 33 13.73 -24.07 18.88
CA ASN A 33 12.29 -23.88 18.66
C ASN A 33 11.43 -24.54 19.76
N GLU A 34 11.87 -25.65 20.34
CA GLU A 34 11.15 -26.30 21.44
C GLU A 34 11.21 -25.44 22.70
N VAL A 35 12.35 -24.82 22.98
CA VAL A 35 12.49 -23.89 24.13
C VAL A 35 11.57 -22.68 23.96
N ILE A 36 11.51 -22.09 22.76
CA ILE A 36 10.62 -20.95 22.44
C ILE A 36 9.14 -21.34 22.60
N ASN A 37 8.74 -22.50 22.09
CA ASN A 37 7.37 -23.01 22.22
C ASN A 37 6.98 -23.24 23.68
N ILE A 38 7.81 -23.98 24.43
CA ILE A 38 7.56 -24.31 25.84
C ILE A 38 7.47 -23.03 26.68
N ALA A 39 8.31 -22.03 26.41
CA ALA A 39 8.28 -20.75 27.11
C ALA A 39 7.01 -19.93 26.80
N ALA A 40 6.62 -19.86 25.52
CA ALA A 40 5.38 -19.19 25.13
C ALA A 40 4.14 -19.86 25.76
N ASP A 41 4.08 -21.19 25.76
CA ASP A 41 2.96 -21.93 26.35
C ASP A 41 2.86 -21.72 27.87
N LYS A 42 4.00 -21.61 28.57
CA LYS A 42 4.02 -21.25 30.00
C LYS A 42 3.44 -19.85 30.25
N GLN A 43 3.85 -18.86 29.47
CA GLN A 43 3.36 -17.48 29.62
C GLN A 43 1.88 -17.37 29.28
N LEU A 44 1.44 -18.00 28.18
CA LEU A 44 0.02 -18.04 27.80
C LEU A 44 -0.83 -18.75 28.87
N SER A 45 -0.34 -19.87 29.42
CA SER A 45 -1.05 -20.60 30.49
C SER A 45 -1.19 -19.76 31.76
N HIS A 46 -0.16 -18.99 32.12
CA HIS A 46 -0.20 -18.08 33.28
C HIS A 46 -1.19 -16.94 33.05
N LEU A 47 -1.15 -16.29 31.89
CA LEU A 47 -2.05 -15.19 31.54
C LEU A 47 -3.51 -15.66 31.46
N GLN A 48 -3.78 -16.86 30.94
CA GLN A 48 -5.11 -17.46 30.90
C GLN A 48 -5.74 -17.68 32.29
N GLN A 49 -4.92 -17.92 33.33
CA GLN A 49 -5.41 -18.01 34.71
C GLN A 49 -5.90 -16.65 35.22
N ILE A 50 -5.38 -15.55 34.69
CA ILE A 50 -5.68 -14.16 35.06
C ILE A 50 -6.87 -13.61 34.24
N THR A 51 -7.11 -14.14 33.02
CA THR A 51 -8.19 -13.71 32.10
C THR A 51 -9.61 -13.88 32.65
N ASN A 52 -9.81 -14.56 33.78
CA ASN A 52 -11.11 -14.68 34.45
C ASN A 52 -11.32 -13.70 35.62
N GLY A 53 -10.39 -12.75 35.84
CA GLY A 53 -10.39 -11.78 36.95
C GLY A 53 -10.76 -10.34 36.55
N GLU A 54 -10.55 -9.39 37.46
CA GLU A 54 -10.84 -7.95 37.30
C GLU A 54 -10.01 -7.30 36.17
N HIS A 55 -8.86 -7.89 35.82
CA HIS A 55 -7.94 -7.41 34.79
C HIS A 55 -7.90 -8.31 33.55
N ALA A 56 -9.07 -8.84 33.16
CA ALA A 56 -9.19 -9.77 32.04
C ALA A 56 -8.71 -9.17 30.71
N ALA A 57 -8.98 -7.89 30.48
CA ALA A 57 -8.60 -7.19 29.25
C ALA A 57 -7.08 -7.04 29.13
N GLU A 58 -6.39 -6.65 30.21
CA GLU A 58 -4.93 -6.52 30.21
C GLU A 58 -4.23 -7.88 30.05
N ALA A 59 -4.81 -8.95 30.60
CA ALA A 59 -4.30 -10.31 30.42
C ALA A 59 -4.49 -10.83 28.99
N GLU A 60 -5.59 -10.47 28.33
CA GLU A 60 -5.85 -10.80 26.92
C GLU A 60 -4.88 -10.07 25.99
N ASP A 61 -4.64 -8.77 26.23
CA ASP A 61 -3.69 -7.97 25.45
C ASP A 61 -2.25 -8.54 25.56
N LEU A 62 -1.81 -8.90 26.76
CA LEU A 62 -0.50 -9.54 26.95
C LEU A 62 -0.43 -10.93 26.29
N SER A 63 -1.53 -11.70 26.33
CA SER A 63 -1.61 -13.01 25.66
C SER A 63 -1.47 -12.87 24.13
N ASN A 64 -2.03 -11.82 23.56
CA ASN A 64 -1.88 -11.50 22.14
C ASN A 64 -0.43 -11.12 21.80
N GLN A 65 0.24 -10.34 22.66
CA GLN A 65 1.66 -9.99 22.48
C GLN A 65 2.58 -11.21 22.58
N VAL A 66 2.33 -12.11 23.55
CA VAL A 66 3.08 -13.38 23.68
C VAL A 66 2.87 -14.28 22.45
N SER A 67 1.64 -14.33 21.93
CA SER A 67 1.32 -15.08 20.70
C SER A 67 2.03 -14.51 19.47
N ALA A 68 2.07 -13.19 19.34
CA ALA A 68 2.81 -12.50 18.27
C ALA A 68 4.31 -12.77 18.38
N ALA A 69 4.88 -12.72 19.58
CA ALA A 69 6.27 -13.06 19.83
C ALA A 69 6.57 -14.51 19.43
N ARG A 70 5.71 -15.47 19.80
CA ARG A 70 5.82 -16.88 19.41
C ARG A 70 5.84 -17.05 17.89
N LEU A 71 4.89 -16.43 17.18
CA LEU A 71 4.80 -16.52 15.71
C LEU A 71 6.00 -15.89 14.99
N CYS A 72 6.55 -14.82 15.56
CA CYS A 72 7.75 -14.17 15.04
C CYS A 72 8.99 -15.07 15.24
N LEU A 73 9.20 -15.56 16.46
CA LEU A 73 10.40 -16.29 16.84
C LEU A 73 10.46 -17.74 16.33
N LEU A 74 9.32 -18.39 16.06
CA LEU A 74 9.29 -19.74 15.47
C LEU A 74 9.39 -19.75 13.94
N SER A 75 9.24 -18.60 13.29
CA SER A 75 9.39 -18.49 11.84
C SER A 75 10.84 -18.15 11.50
N PRO A 76 11.59 -19.00 10.77
CA PRO A 76 13.01 -18.76 10.50
C PRO A 76 13.29 -17.41 9.82
N ALA A 77 12.45 -17.01 8.87
CA ALA A 77 12.58 -15.74 8.16
C ALA A 77 12.26 -14.54 9.05
N ARG A 78 11.17 -14.60 9.83
CA ARG A 78 10.75 -13.49 10.71
C ARG A 78 11.69 -13.34 11.90
N LYS A 79 12.13 -14.45 12.50
CA LYS A 79 13.14 -14.48 13.56
C LYS A 79 14.44 -13.84 13.09
N LYS A 80 14.94 -14.17 11.89
CA LYS A 80 16.17 -13.58 11.36
C LYS A 80 16.06 -12.05 11.22
N ALA A 81 15.01 -11.56 10.55
CA ALA A 81 14.77 -10.13 10.38
C ALA A 81 14.50 -9.40 11.72
N TYR A 82 13.95 -10.10 12.70
CA TYR A 82 13.74 -9.59 14.05
C TYR A 82 15.06 -9.51 14.84
N ASP A 83 15.87 -10.57 14.78
CA ASP A 83 17.16 -10.67 15.47
C ASP A 83 18.16 -9.64 14.96
N GLU A 84 18.19 -9.39 13.66
CA GLU A 84 19.02 -8.34 13.04
C GLU A 84 18.64 -6.95 13.59
N ARG A 85 17.35 -6.62 13.64
CA ARG A 85 16.87 -5.35 14.21
C ARG A 85 17.18 -5.25 15.71
N LEU A 86 16.96 -6.32 16.47
CA LEU A 86 17.19 -6.32 17.92
C LEU A 86 18.67 -6.18 18.28
N ARG A 87 19.59 -6.77 17.49
CA ARG A 87 21.04 -6.56 17.67
C ARG A 87 21.43 -5.10 17.54
N HIS A 88 20.94 -4.43 16.49
CA HIS A 88 21.20 -3.00 16.29
C HIS A 88 20.64 -2.15 17.44
N GLN A 89 19.46 -2.48 17.96
CA GLN A 89 18.87 -1.77 19.10
C GLN A 89 19.66 -1.96 20.40
N LEU A 90 20.11 -3.18 20.70
CA LEU A 90 20.91 -3.48 21.88
C LEU A 90 22.34 -2.90 21.78
N GLU A 91 22.94 -2.89 20.59
CA GLU A 91 24.22 -2.24 20.34
C GLU A 91 24.14 -0.72 20.51
N ALA A 92 23.06 -0.10 20.04
CA ALA A 92 22.80 1.34 20.24
C ALA A 92 22.57 1.68 21.72
N ALA A 93 21.81 0.85 22.46
CA ALA A 93 21.58 1.05 23.89
C ALA A 93 22.87 0.90 24.72
N ASN A 94 23.68 -0.13 24.45
CA ASN A 94 24.96 -0.35 25.15
C ASN A 94 26.03 0.69 24.81
N SER A 95 26.00 1.27 23.61
CA SER A 95 26.93 2.33 23.20
C SER A 95 26.62 3.68 23.87
N SER A 96 25.38 3.88 24.33
CA SER A 96 24.93 5.08 25.05
C SER A 96 25.35 5.07 26.54
N GLU A 97 25.46 3.89 27.17
CA GLU A 97 25.82 3.77 28.60
C GLU A 97 27.35 3.77 28.87
N LEU A 98 28.20 3.55 27.86
CA LEU A 98 29.66 3.44 28.05
C LEU A 98 30.46 4.74 27.86
N SER A 99 29.83 5.91 28.02
CA SER A 99 30.55 7.20 28.09
C SER A 99 30.53 7.82 29.49
N PRO A 100 31.37 7.40 30.45
CA PRO A 100 31.78 8.28 31.54
C PRO A 100 33.08 8.97 31.12
N THR A 101 32.98 10.06 30.34
CA THR A 101 34.10 11.02 30.27
C THR A 101 33.71 12.25 31.06
N VAL A 102 34.18 12.25 32.30
CA VAL A 102 34.33 13.42 33.17
C VAL A 102 35.09 14.50 32.40
N VAL A 103 34.46 15.64 32.10
CA VAL A 103 35.18 16.88 31.81
C VAL A 103 34.63 17.99 32.68
N SER A 104 35.47 18.31 33.65
CA SER A 104 35.46 19.46 34.55
C SER A 104 35.24 20.77 33.79
N VAL A 105 34.25 21.55 34.21
CA VAL A 105 34.09 22.95 33.80
C VAL A 105 35.12 23.79 34.54
N VAL A 106 36.20 24.20 33.86
CA VAL A 106 37.02 25.33 34.26
C VAL A 106 36.92 26.38 33.16
N ALA A 107 36.22 27.47 33.48
CA ALA A 107 36.12 28.66 32.64
C ALA A 107 37.43 29.46 32.68
N PRO A 108 37.90 30.02 31.56
CA PRO A 108 38.73 31.21 31.57
C PRO A 108 37.87 32.44 31.22
N VAL A 109 37.77 33.35 32.20
CA VAL A 109 37.38 34.75 32.02
C VAL A 109 38.49 35.46 31.24
N LEU A 110 38.15 36.28 30.23
CA LEU A 110 38.87 37.51 29.86
C LEU A 110 38.02 38.41 28.96
N ALA A 111 38.20 39.71 29.15
CA ALA A 111 37.29 40.85 28.96
C ALA A 111 37.08 41.37 27.51
N PRO A 112 36.05 42.20 27.26
CA PRO A 112 35.79 42.81 25.95
C PRO A 112 36.66 44.05 25.69
N VAL A 113 37.19 44.13 24.46
CA VAL A 113 37.94 45.29 23.94
C VAL A 113 36.98 46.23 23.21
N ILE A 114 36.95 47.49 23.64
CA ILE A 114 36.28 48.63 23.02
C ILE A 114 37.20 49.23 21.92
N PRO A 115 36.66 49.69 20.78
CA PRO A 115 37.33 50.68 19.92
C PRO A 115 36.88 52.13 20.25
N PRO A 116 37.77 53.14 20.12
CA PRO A 116 37.56 54.49 20.64
C PRO A 116 36.80 55.45 19.70
N ALA A 117 36.27 56.50 20.33
CA ALA A 117 35.43 57.58 19.80
C ALA A 117 36.18 58.66 19.00
N LEU A 118 35.41 59.51 18.30
CA LEU A 118 35.54 60.98 18.11
C LEU A 118 34.49 61.42 17.06
N GLY A 119 33.62 62.42 17.23
CA GLY A 119 33.35 63.34 18.32
C GLY A 119 32.23 64.33 17.97
N THR A 120 31.84 65.15 18.97
CA THR A 120 31.31 66.54 18.88
C THR A 120 29.94 66.72 18.19
N VAL A 121 28.86 67.30 18.76
CA VAL A 121 28.64 68.65 19.34
C VAL A 121 27.18 68.74 19.87
N ALA A 122 26.96 69.46 20.99
CA ALA A 122 25.78 70.25 21.48
C ALA A 122 24.34 69.68 21.41
N ALA A 123 23.55 69.62 22.50
CA ALA A 123 22.81 70.72 23.18
C ALA A 123 21.90 71.51 22.20
N SER A 124 20.62 71.85 22.43
CA SER A 124 19.86 72.12 23.65
C SER A 124 18.37 72.35 23.26
N SER A 125 17.44 71.95 24.15
CA SER A 125 16.30 72.75 24.64
C SER A 125 15.34 73.50 23.67
N ALA A 126 14.11 72.98 23.65
CA ALA A 126 12.85 73.65 24.05
C ALA A 126 12.01 74.53 23.10
N ALA A 127 10.70 74.45 23.42
CA ALA A 127 9.58 75.38 23.19
C ALA A 127 8.90 75.30 21.80
N SER A 128 7.59 75.48 21.67
CA SER A 128 6.43 75.53 22.57
C SER A 128 5.22 75.78 21.65
N SER A 129 4.11 75.06 21.81
CA SER A 129 2.74 75.63 21.89
C SER A 129 1.67 74.53 21.87
N ALA A 130 0.89 74.47 22.96
CA ALA A 130 -0.47 73.94 23.04
C ALA A 130 -1.47 75.00 22.47
N PRO A 131 -2.82 74.85 22.52
CA PRO A 131 -3.69 73.77 23.06
C PRO A 131 -4.76 73.28 22.03
N ALA A 132 -5.65 72.30 22.25
CA ALA A 132 -6.61 72.16 23.35
C ALA A 132 -7.41 70.82 23.32
N GLN A 133 -7.76 70.36 24.54
CA GLN A 133 -8.99 69.64 24.98
C GLN A 133 -9.29 68.23 24.41
N SER A 134 -9.95 67.30 25.10
CA SER A 134 -10.34 67.01 26.50
C SER A 134 -11.27 65.79 26.39
N SER A 135 -11.03 64.69 27.13
CA SER A 135 -12.08 63.94 27.86
C SER A 135 -11.52 62.63 28.42
N ALA A 136 -11.85 62.39 29.69
CA ALA A 136 -11.54 61.22 30.49
C ALA A 136 -12.85 60.54 30.95
N GLN A 137 -12.77 59.22 31.15
CA GLN A 137 -13.38 58.39 32.23
C GLN A 137 -14.88 58.54 32.60
N SER A 138 -15.64 57.43 32.59
CA SER A 138 -15.87 56.52 33.74
C SER A 138 -17.26 55.84 33.79
N SER A 139 -17.26 54.56 34.19
CA SER A 139 -18.28 53.80 34.98
C SER A 139 -19.64 53.44 34.32
N VAL A 140 -20.29 52.28 34.55
CA VAL A 140 -20.85 51.74 35.83
C VAL A 140 -21.36 50.26 35.70
N GLN A 141 -21.00 49.42 36.70
CA GLN A 141 -21.69 48.35 37.49
C GLN A 141 -22.49 47.13 36.96
N ALA A 142 -22.30 46.03 37.73
CA ALA A 142 -22.99 44.74 37.83
C ALA A 142 -24.25 44.78 38.75
N GLU A 143 -25.17 43.80 38.73
CA GLU A 143 -25.28 42.59 39.62
C GLU A 143 -26.71 41.97 39.48
N PRO A 144 -27.15 40.87 40.17
CA PRO A 144 -26.52 39.60 40.59
C PRO A 144 -27.46 38.36 40.37
N VAL A 145 -27.07 37.14 40.81
CA VAL A 145 -27.89 36.20 41.64
C VAL A 145 -27.09 34.89 41.93
N GLU A 146 -26.62 34.83 43.18
CA GLU A 146 -26.80 33.79 44.22
C GLU A 146 -26.47 32.29 43.98
N THR A 147 -25.56 31.78 44.83
CA THR A 147 -25.18 30.37 45.05
C THR A 147 -25.85 29.77 46.29
N ILE A 148 -26.37 28.52 46.22
CA ILE A 148 -26.42 27.56 47.35
C ILE A 148 -26.20 26.11 46.80
N PRO A 149 -25.49 25.20 47.53
CA PRO A 149 -24.98 23.91 47.03
C PRO A 149 -25.76 22.68 47.55
N VAL A 150 -25.90 21.59 46.77
CA VAL A 150 -26.33 20.27 47.29
C VAL A 150 -25.70 19.09 46.52
N GLN A 151 -25.31 18.08 47.31
CA GLN A 151 -24.40 16.93 47.11
C GLN A 151 -24.72 15.88 46.02
N PRO A 152 -23.72 15.07 45.60
CA PRO A 152 -23.97 13.88 44.79
C PRO A 152 -24.53 12.73 45.64
N LYS A 153 -25.74 12.26 45.30
CA LYS A 153 -26.27 11.00 45.83
C LYS A 153 -25.51 9.82 45.21
N LEU A 154 -24.53 9.31 45.96
CA LEU A 154 -24.03 7.95 45.82
C LEU A 154 -25.21 6.98 45.91
N ARG A 155 -25.64 6.44 44.77
CA ARG A 155 -26.50 5.26 44.73
C ARG A 155 -25.62 4.06 44.43
N THR A 156 -25.02 3.52 45.48
CA THR A 156 -24.44 2.18 45.50
C THR A 156 -25.49 1.18 45.06
N ARG A 157 -25.31 0.59 43.87
CA ARG A 157 -25.95 -0.68 43.55
C ARG A 157 -24.84 -1.66 43.24
N ASN A 158 -24.58 -2.55 44.20
CA ASN A 158 -23.66 -3.67 44.07
C ASN A 158 -23.88 -4.38 42.73
N PRO A 159 -22.81 -4.74 42.01
CA PRO A 159 -22.93 -5.52 40.79
C PRO A 159 -23.48 -6.90 41.14
N ARG A 160 -24.56 -7.30 40.46
CA ARG A 160 -24.99 -8.70 40.44
C ARG A 160 -23.99 -9.41 39.54
N VAL A 161 -23.06 -10.13 40.16
CA VAL A 161 -22.13 -11.04 39.49
C VAL A 161 -22.94 -12.04 38.68
N VAL A 162 -22.98 -11.87 37.36
CA VAL A 162 -23.27 -12.95 36.42
C VAL A 162 -21.95 -13.24 35.74
N ARG A 163 -21.38 -14.39 36.08
CA ARG A 163 -20.17 -14.93 35.46
C ARG A 163 -20.34 -14.96 33.95
N SER A 164 -19.49 -14.19 33.28
CA SER A 164 -19.10 -14.41 31.89
C SER A 164 -18.71 -15.88 31.72
N ARG A 165 -19.40 -16.59 30.83
CA ARG A 165 -18.83 -17.77 30.16
C ARG A 165 -18.23 -17.23 28.87
N GLY A 166 -16.90 -17.23 28.83
CA GLY A 166 -16.10 -16.70 27.73
C GLY A 166 -16.49 -17.30 26.38
N GLN A 167 -16.43 -16.43 25.37
CA GLN A 167 -16.31 -16.84 23.98
C GLN A 167 -14.92 -17.45 23.79
N SER A 168 -14.87 -18.65 23.23
CA SER A 168 -13.72 -19.11 22.44
C SER A 168 -14.24 -19.34 21.03
N LEU A 169 -13.72 -18.57 20.07
CA LEU A 169 -13.97 -18.80 18.66
C LEU A 169 -13.11 -19.99 18.17
N ASN A 170 -13.73 -20.78 17.29
CA ASN A 170 -13.10 -21.61 16.26
C ASN A 170 -12.34 -22.88 16.69
N PHE A 171 -13.06 -23.84 17.30
CA PHE A 171 -12.70 -25.28 17.25
C PHE A 171 -13.84 -26.18 16.71
N ILE A 172 -14.95 -25.57 16.23
CA ILE A 172 -16.20 -26.28 15.92
C ILE A 172 -16.26 -26.84 14.49
N HIS A 173 -15.50 -26.29 13.53
CA HIS A 173 -15.58 -26.77 12.14
C HIS A 173 -14.82 -28.08 11.87
N TYR A 174 -13.72 -28.37 12.58
CA TYR A 174 -12.99 -29.64 12.43
C TYR A 174 -13.59 -30.79 13.25
N SER A 175 -14.19 -30.50 14.41
CA SER A 175 -14.84 -31.51 15.26
C SER A 175 -16.18 -31.98 14.69
N ALA A 176 -16.96 -31.10 14.06
CA ALA A 176 -18.18 -31.48 13.36
C ALA A 176 -17.91 -32.37 12.14
N LEU A 177 -16.82 -32.10 11.39
CA LEU A 177 -16.42 -32.92 10.24
C LEU A 177 -15.91 -34.31 10.67
N LEU A 178 -15.11 -34.40 11.74
CA LEU A 178 -14.66 -35.67 12.33
C LEU A 178 -15.82 -36.46 12.96
N ALA A 179 -16.78 -35.80 13.60
CA ALA A 179 -17.99 -36.44 14.14
C ALA A 179 -18.90 -36.98 13.03
N LEU A 180 -18.99 -36.28 11.89
CA LEU A 180 -19.80 -36.72 10.75
C LEU A 180 -19.16 -37.91 10.02
N VAL A 181 -17.83 -37.93 9.88
CA VAL A 181 -17.07 -39.10 9.39
C VAL A 181 -17.17 -40.27 10.36
N GLY A 182 -17.11 -40.01 11.68
CA GLY A 182 -17.30 -41.02 12.73
C GLY A 182 -18.70 -41.63 12.72
N LEU A 183 -19.75 -40.80 12.58
CA LEU A 183 -21.14 -41.26 12.46
C LEU A 183 -21.38 -42.05 11.18
N LEU A 184 -20.74 -41.67 10.07
CA LEU A 184 -20.79 -42.42 8.82
C LEU A 184 -20.12 -43.81 8.98
N ALA A 185 -18.97 -43.87 9.67
CA ALA A 185 -18.28 -45.12 9.95
C ALA A 185 -19.07 -46.03 10.91
N ILE A 186 -19.73 -45.46 11.91
CA ILE A 186 -20.62 -46.20 12.84
C ILE A 186 -21.87 -46.71 12.09
N GLY A 187 -22.47 -45.90 11.22
CA GLY A 187 -23.59 -46.33 10.38
C GLY A 187 -23.22 -47.48 9.44
N VAL A 188 -22.02 -47.46 8.85
CA VAL A 188 -21.49 -48.56 8.03
C VAL A 188 -21.20 -49.80 8.88
N ALA A 189 -20.69 -49.64 10.11
CA ALA A 189 -20.41 -50.76 11.02
C ALA A 189 -21.70 -51.44 11.53
N LEU A 190 -22.76 -50.66 11.81
CA LEU A 190 -24.08 -51.19 12.18
C LEU A 190 -24.75 -51.89 10.99
N LYS A 191 -24.68 -51.32 9.78
CA LYS A 191 -25.24 -51.93 8.56
C LYS A 191 -24.51 -53.22 8.15
N ARG A 192 -23.23 -53.36 8.51
CA ARG A 192 -22.42 -54.57 8.28
C ARG A 192 -22.41 -55.56 9.44
N GLY A 193 -23.16 -55.30 10.52
CA GLY A 193 -23.29 -56.20 11.66
C GLY A 193 -22.02 -56.35 12.50
N LEU A 194 -21.11 -55.37 12.46
CA LEU A 194 -19.82 -55.41 13.17
C LEU A 194 -19.91 -54.90 14.62
N VAL A 195 -21.06 -54.33 15.03
CA VAL A 195 -21.30 -53.79 16.38
C VAL A 195 -22.73 -54.14 16.81
N ALA A 196 -22.90 -54.79 17.97
CA ALA A 196 -24.20 -55.06 18.57
C ALA A 196 -24.45 -54.09 19.75
N ILE A 197 -25.60 -53.41 19.76
CA ILE A 197 -25.98 -52.47 20.80
C ILE A 197 -26.84 -53.19 21.84
N ASP A 198 -26.46 -53.04 23.10
CA ASP A 198 -27.10 -53.64 24.27
C ASP A 198 -28.49 -53.00 24.54
N PRO A 199 -29.59 -53.77 24.53
CA PRO A 199 -30.96 -53.24 24.56
C PRO A 199 -31.31 -52.46 25.84
N GLU A 200 -30.64 -52.68 26.97
CA GLU A 200 -30.92 -51.91 28.20
C GLU A 200 -30.44 -50.45 28.11
N ARG A 201 -29.46 -50.14 27.26
CA ARG A 201 -28.93 -48.77 27.09
C ARG A 201 -29.72 -47.92 26.10
N ALA A 202 -30.45 -48.54 25.17
CA ALA A 202 -31.28 -47.84 24.18
C ALA A 202 -32.53 -47.18 24.81
N ALA A 203 -33.04 -47.74 25.92
CA ALA A 203 -34.24 -47.24 26.61
C ALA A 203 -34.04 -45.88 27.30
N TRP A 204 -32.81 -45.53 27.69
CA TRP A 204 -32.51 -44.23 28.30
C TRP A 204 -32.53 -43.06 27.29
N LEU A 205 -32.43 -43.36 25.99
CA LEU A 205 -32.39 -42.37 24.90
C LEU A 205 -33.76 -42.11 24.25
N GLY A 206 -34.85 -42.65 24.80
CA GLY A 206 -36.21 -42.42 24.28
C GLY A 206 -36.50 -43.02 22.92
N ILE A 207 -35.64 -43.93 22.42
CA ILE A 207 -35.85 -44.67 21.19
C ILE A 207 -36.64 -45.93 21.52
N THR A 208 -37.91 -45.99 21.11
CA THR A 208 -38.72 -47.20 21.21
C THR A 208 -38.29 -48.17 20.12
N VAL A 209 -37.53 -49.20 20.50
CA VAL A 209 -37.30 -50.37 19.65
C VAL A 209 -38.37 -51.39 19.98
N GLU A 210 -39.24 -51.68 19.01
CA GLU A 210 -40.24 -52.74 19.10
C GLU A 210 -39.52 -54.11 19.12
N PRO A 211 -39.77 -54.98 20.10
CA PRO A 211 -39.07 -56.24 20.20
C PRO A 211 -39.55 -57.20 19.10
N ALA A 212 -38.61 -57.66 18.26
CA ALA A 212 -38.85 -58.78 17.37
C ALA A 212 -39.17 -60.04 18.18
N ALA A 213 -40.23 -60.75 17.76
CA ALA A 213 -40.72 -61.98 18.36
C ALA A 213 -39.64 -63.09 18.42
N PRO A 214 -39.70 -63.99 19.42
CA PRO A 214 -38.72 -65.06 19.56
C PRO A 214 -38.89 -66.12 18.47
N ALA A 215 -37.76 -66.59 17.96
CA ALA A 215 -37.67 -67.67 16.99
C ALA A 215 -38.07 -69.02 17.63
N ASP A 216 -38.99 -69.73 16.97
CA ASP A 216 -39.20 -71.15 17.19
C ASP A 216 -38.05 -71.97 16.58
N THR A 217 -37.66 -72.99 17.34
CA THR A 217 -36.55 -73.90 17.09
C THR A 217 -37.05 -75.17 16.42
N GLN A 218 -36.53 -75.54 15.24
CA GLN A 218 -36.37 -76.91 14.73
C GLN A 218 -35.32 -76.88 13.59
N ALA A 219 -34.43 -77.84 13.33
CA ALA A 219 -33.85 -78.98 14.01
C ALA A 219 -32.66 -79.45 13.11
N SER A 220 -31.62 -80.04 13.74
CA SER A 220 -30.60 -81.02 13.24
C SER A 220 -30.14 -81.08 11.77
N ALA A 221 -28.84 -80.86 11.53
CA ALA A 221 -27.79 -81.86 11.19
C ALA A 221 -27.54 -81.91 9.67
N GLU A 222 -26.34 -81.96 9.08
CA GLU A 222 -25.08 -82.68 9.33
C GLU A 222 -23.90 -81.86 8.74
N ALA A 223 -22.81 -81.63 9.49
CA ALA A 223 -21.52 -82.34 9.38
C ALA A 223 -20.86 -82.36 7.97
N LYS A 224 -19.77 -81.59 7.79
CA LYS A 224 -18.38 -82.11 7.79
C LYS A 224 -17.38 -81.14 7.14
N ASN A 225 -16.27 -80.97 7.86
CA ASN A 225 -14.89 -80.83 7.40
C ASN A 225 -14.51 -79.66 6.48
N ALA A 226 -13.31 -79.11 6.56
CA ALA A 226 -12.20 -79.16 7.51
C ALA A 226 -11.14 -78.26 6.89
N ASN A 227 -10.33 -77.64 7.75
CA ASN A 227 -8.93 -77.28 7.51
C ASN A 227 -8.63 -76.25 6.41
N SER A 228 -7.54 -75.49 6.45
CA SER A 228 -6.56 -75.13 7.47
C SER A 228 -5.44 -74.43 6.70
N LYS A 229 -4.99 -73.30 7.26
CA LYS A 229 -3.60 -72.85 7.28
C LYS A 229 -2.90 -72.38 5.99
N ASN A 230 -2.45 -71.14 6.15
CA ASN A 230 -1.05 -70.69 6.14
C ASN A 230 -0.34 -70.44 4.82
N ALA A 231 0.19 -69.21 4.84
CA ALA A 231 1.59 -68.85 4.65
C ALA A 231 2.11 -68.89 3.21
N GLY A 232 2.30 -67.67 2.71
CA GLY A 232 3.66 -67.20 2.56
C GLY A 232 4.28 -67.37 1.17
N PRO A 233 5.37 -66.65 0.91
CA PRO A 233 5.44 -65.78 -0.27
C PRO A 233 6.54 -66.22 -1.23
N LYS A 234 6.55 -65.66 -2.45
CA LYS A 234 7.74 -65.18 -3.21
C LYS A 234 7.40 -64.96 -4.69
N ASN A 235 7.44 -63.68 -5.08
CA ASN A 235 8.43 -63.05 -5.94
C ASN A 235 8.94 -63.73 -7.24
N VAL A 236 9.14 -62.85 -8.24
CA VAL A 236 10.02 -62.90 -9.43
C VAL A 236 9.42 -63.34 -10.78
N SER A 237 9.15 -62.31 -11.60
CA SER A 237 9.63 -62.02 -12.97
C SER A 237 9.63 -63.09 -14.06
N GLY A 238 9.09 -62.76 -15.25
CA GLY A 238 9.29 -63.55 -16.45
C GLY A 238 8.47 -63.17 -17.69
N ASN A 239 8.88 -62.11 -18.37
CA ASN A 239 8.98 -61.91 -19.83
C ASN A 239 8.02 -62.59 -20.86
N ARG A 240 7.59 -61.72 -21.80
CA ARG A 240 7.51 -61.88 -23.28
C ARG A 240 6.42 -62.74 -23.97
N VAL A 241 5.62 -62.02 -24.77
CA VAL A 241 5.49 -62.10 -26.25
C VAL A 241 4.28 -62.81 -26.89
N THR A 242 3.72 -62.05 -27.85
CA THR A 242 2.90 -62.37 -29.03
C THR A 242 1.43 -62.77 -28.91
N GLY A 243 0.60 -62.06 -29.67
CA GLY A 243 -0.41 -62.70 -30.53
C GLY A 243 -1.82 -62.13 -30.49
N SER A 244 -2.08 -61.03 -31.22
CA SER A 244 -3.38 -60.68 -31.84
C SER A 244 -3.79 -61.77 -32.88
N PRO A 245 -4.95 -61.79 -33.59
CA PRO A 245 -5.83 -60.64 -33.95
C PRO A 245 -7.34 -60.94 -34.21
N GLN A 246 -7.99 -59.95 -34.86
CA GLN A 246 -9.31 -59.87 -35.54
C GLN A 246 -10.49 -59.33 -34.70
N GLN A 247 -11.32 -58.37 -35.14
CA GLN A 247 -11.60 -57.74 -36.47
C GLN A 247 -12.52 -56.53 -36.21
N SER A 248 -12.36 -55.32 -36.78
CA SER A 248 -12.97 -54.80 -38.05
C SER A 248 -13.08 -53.25 -37.89
N SER A 249 -13.06 -52.32 -38.85
CA SER A 249 -12.56 -52.20 -40.23
C SER A 249 -12.78 -50.72 -40.69
N VAL A 250 -11.71 -50.03 -41.13
CA VAL A 250 -11.50 -49.08 -42.27
C VAL A 250 -12.55 -47.98 -42.59
N GLN A 251 -12.29 -46.66 -42.43
CA GLN A 251 -11.53 -45.59 -43.16
C GLN A 251 -12.23 -44.88 -44.39
N PRO A 252 -11.69 -43.79 -45.02
CA PRO A 252 -12.38 -42.48 -45.20
C PRO A 252 -12.58 -42.08 -46.68
N MET A 253 -13.19 -40.93 -46.98
CA MET A 253 -13.13 -40.31 -48.31
C MET A 253 -12.99 -38.78 -48.29
N THR A 254 -12.03 -38.32 -49.08
CA THR A 254 -11.88 -36.97 -49.68
C THR A 254 -12.79 -36.85 -50.90
N VAL A 255 -13.14 -35.62 -51.35
CA VAL A 255 -13.13 -35.18 -52.79
C VAL A 255 -13.62 -33.71 -52.96
N MET A 256 -12.72 -32.93 -53.57
CA MET A 256 -12.82 -31.85 -54.59
C MET A 256 -13.54 -30.49 -54.42
N ASN A 257 -12.72 -29.50 -54.78
CA ASN A 257 -12.96 -28.17 -55.36
C ASN A 257 -13.56 -28.23 -56.79
N PRO A 258 -13.97 -27.09 -57.39
CA PRO A 258 -13.46 -26.79 -58.73
C PRO A 258 -12.98 -25.34 -58.93
N ALA A 259 -12.11 -25.18 -59.93
CA ALA A 259 -11.28 -24.03 -60.24
C ALA A 259 -11.80 -23.14 -61.39
N ARG A 260 -11.32 -21.88 -61.47
CA ARG A 260 -10.78 -21.15 -62.65
C ARG A 260 -10.26 -19.76 -62.18
N VAL A 261 -8.98 -19.38 -62.24
CA VAL A 261 -8.10 -19.01 -63.40
C VAL A 261 -8.72 -17.80 -64.16
N ASN A 262 -8.15 -16.58 -64.26
CA ASN A 262 -6.81 -16.16 -64.70
C ASN A 262 -6.53 -14.68 -64.28
N GLU A 263 -5.34 -14.34 -63.75
CA GLU A 263 -4.23 -13.55 -64.34
C GLU A 263 -4.52 -12.11 -64.86
N HIS A 264 -3.85 -11.09 -64.28
CA HIS A 264 -2.83 -10.20 -64.90
C HIS A 264 -2.61 -8.89 -64.10
N SER A 265 -1.35 -8.58 -63.80
CA SER A 265 -0.84 -7.32 -63.22
C SER A 265 -0.66 -6.20 -64.28
N PRO A 266 0.09 -5.10 -64.00
CA PRO A 266 -0.30 -3.75 -63.55
C PRO A 266 -0.18 -2.72 -64.74
N PRO A 267 -0.10 -1.36 -64.63
CA PRO A 267 0.86 -0.54 -63.85
C PRO A 267 0.36 0.83 -63.29
N THR A 268 1.26 1.43 -62.49
CA THR A 268 1.53 2.83 -62.11
C THR A 268 0.92 3.94 -62.98
N HIS A 269 0.50 5.08 -62.37
CA HIS A 269 0.82 6.49 -62.78
C HIS A 269 0.13 7.54 -61.86
N THR A 270 0.93 8.39 -61.20
CA THR A 270 0.60 9.79 -60.80
C THR A 270 0.57 10.71 -62.03
N PRO A 271 -0.22 11.81 -62.07
CA PRO A 271 0.12 13.14 -61.48
C PRO A 271 -1.12 13.87 -60.86
N SER A 272 -1.03 14.78 -59.87
CA SER A 272 -0.60 16.21 -59.83
C SER A 272 -1.31 17.18 -60.80
N PHE A 273 -1.95 18.22 -60.20
CA PHE A 273 -2.25 19.64 -60.57
C PHE A 273 -3.64 20.02 -59.97
N ALA A 274 -3.74 20.87 -58.92
CA ALA A 274 -3.76 22.35 -58.92
C ALA A 274 -4.79 22.92 -59.91
N GLU A 275 -5.61 23.94 -59.66
CA GLU A 275 -5.90 24.94 -58.61
C GLU A 275 -7.09 25.75 -59.21
N ILE A 276 -7.96 26.40 -58.42
CA ILE A 276 -8.54 27.71 -58.78
C ILE A 276 -8.99 28.40 -57.49
N THR A 277 -8.33 29.52 -57.28
CA THR A 277 -8.48 30.58 -56.28
C THR A 277 -9.43 31.64 -56.82
N ILE A 278 -10.30 32.27 -56.01
CA ILE A 278 -10.59 33.71 -56.12
C ILE A 278 -10.80 34.33 -54.72
N SER A 279 -10.00 35.36 -54.50
CA SER A 279 -9.80 36.24 -53.34
C SER A 279 -10.73 37.47 -53.39
N SER A 280 -10.97 38.17 -52.27
CA SER A 280 -10.67 39.61 -52.11
C SER A 280 -10.97 40.19 -50.71
N ASP A 281 -9.92 40.74 -50.08
CA ASP A 281 -9.85 41.66 -48.93
C ASP A 281 -10.36 43.10 -49.31
N PRO A 282 -9.98 44.28 -48.70
CA PRO A 282 -9.18 44.61 -47.47
C PRO A 282 -9.60 45.90 -46.68
N ILE A 283 -8.70 46.33 -45.74
CA ILE A 283 -8.31 47.72 -45.29
C ILE A 283 -8.75 48.12 -43.83
N VAL A 284 -7.88 48.07 -42.78
CA VAL A 284 -6.87 49.05 -42.23
C VAL A 284 -7.53 50.23 -41.43
N ASN A 285 -7.25 50.59 -40.15
CA ASN A 285 -6.01 51.17 -39.57
C ASN A 285 -6.07 51.51 -38.03
N LEU A 286 -4.96 51.29 -37.30
CA LEU A 286 -4.18 52.07 -36.27
C LEU A 286 -4.70 52.68 -34.92
N THR A 287 -3.74 52.65 -33.93
CA THR A 287 -3.47 53.41 -32.65
C THR A 287 -4.08 52.89 -31.32
N GLN A 288 -3.43 52.78 -30.12
CA GLN A 288 -2.12 53.13 -29.51
C GLN A 288 -1.90 52.30 -28.17
N PRO A 289 -0.77 52.38 -27.42
CA PRO A 289 -0.24 51.29 -26.57
C PRO A 289 -0.61 51.34 -25.07
N SER A 290 -0.55 50.19 -24.40
CA SER A 290 -0.45 50.06 -22.93
C SER A 290 0.57 48.97 -22.60
N ILE A 291 1.62 49.36 -21.87
CA ILE A 291 2.73 48.49 -21.48
C ILE A 291 2.22 47.48 -20.45
N SER A 292 2.27 46.19 -20.79
CA SER A 292 2.10 45.08 -19.84
C SER A 292 3.38 44.26 -19.84
N LEU A 293 3.90 44.02 -18.64
CA LEU A 293 5.09 43.23 -18.33
C LEU A 293 4.91 41.75 -18.75
N PRO A 294 6.02 41.02 -19.01
CA PRO A 294 6.03 39.86 -19.89
C PRO A 294 5.46 38.60 -19.23
N SER A 295 4.53 37.97 -19.95
CA SER A 295 4.15 36.58 -19.75
C SER A 295 5.30 35.68 -20.22
N MET A 296 6.07 35.15 -19.26
CA MET A 296 7.07 34.12 -19.55
C MET A 296 6.35 32.82 -19.86
N SER A 297 6.41 32.45 -21.13
CA SER A 297 6.00 31.16 -21.67
C SER A 297 6.88 30.06 -21.07
N HIS A 298 6.28 29.08 -20.40
CA HIS A 298 6.88 27.76 -20.21
C HIS A 298 6.18 26.78 -21.16
N PRO A 299 6.90 25.75 -21.65
CA PRO A 299 6.37 24.82 -22.62
C PRO A 299 5.17 24.12 -22.01
N ASN A 300 4.09 24.16 -22.78
CA ASN A 300 2.80 23.55 -22.51
C ASN A 300 2.98 22.08 -22.10
N SER A 301 3.03 21.81 -20.79
CA SER A 301 2.55 20.53 -20.28
C SER A 301 1.04 20.62 -20.39
N ALA A 302 0.54 20.26 -21.58
CA ALA A 302 -0.88 20.03 -21.77
C ALA A 302 -1.34 19.12 -20.61
N PRO A 303 -2.49 19.39 -19.98
CA PRO A 303 -3.09 18.40 -19.11
C PRO A 303 -3.13 17.10 -19.90
N VAL A 304 -2.71 15.99 -19.30
CA VAL A 304 -2.99 14.68 -19.86
C VAL A 304 -4.51 14.64 -20.01
N GLN A 305 -5.00 14.93 -21.21
CA GLN A 305 -6.39 14.70 -21.56
C GLN A 305 -6.55 13.19 -21.43
N LYS A 306 -7.27 12.79 -20.38
CA LYS A 306 -7.91 11.48 -20.31
C LYS A 306 -8.55 11.26 -21.69
N PRO A 307 -8.37 10.11 -22.34
CA PRO A 307 -8.98 9.88 -23.66
C PRO A 307 -10.45 10.30 -23.59
N ASP A 308 -10.91 11.09 -24.56
CA ASP A 308 -12.31 11.53 -24.72
C ASP A 308 -13.22 10.28 -24.83
N THR A 309 -13.51 9.63 -23.71
CA THR A 309 -14.66 8.75 -23.56
C THR A 309 -15.85 9.68 -23.46
N LEU A 310 -16.77 9.65 -24.43
CA LEU A 310 -18.08 10.28 -24.29
C LEU A 310 -18.71 9.77 -22.99
N THR A 311 -18.63 10.54 -21.92
CA THR A 311 -19.36 10.31 -20.68
C THR A 311 -20.78 10.82 -20.89
N ASP A 312 -21.77 9.99 -20.56
CA ASP A 312 -23.17 10.38 -20.65
C ASP A 312 -23.47 11.50 -19.63
N SER A 313 -24.49 12.33 -19.87
CA SER A 313 -24.95 13.27 -18.84
C SER A 313 -25.86 12.55 -17.85
N VAL A 314 -25.84 12.97 -16.58
CA VAL A 314 -26.80 12.46 -15.58
C VAL A 314 -28.24 12.68 -16.09
N PRO A 315 -29.08 11.63 -16.16
CA PRO A 315 -30.46 11.77 -16.62
C PRO A 315 -31.29 12.66 -15.70
N SER A 316 -32.34 13.29 -16.23
CA SER A 316 -33.26 14.10 -15.43
C SER A 316 -34.07 13.26 -14.45
N ASP A 317 -34.58 13.88 -13.37
CA ASP A 317 -35.38 13.17 -12.36
C ASP A 317 -36.61 12.47 -12.98
N ASP A 318 -37.28 13.09 -13.95
CA ASP A 318 -38.44 12.50 -14.63
C ASP A 318 -38.06 11.26 -15.45
N GLU A 319 -36.94 11.30 -16.17
CA GLU A 319 -36.40 10.17 -16.93
C GLU A 319 -35.99 9.03 -15.99
N ILE A 320 -35.34 9.35 -14.87
CA ILE A 320 -34.98 8.37 -13.84
C ILE A 320 -36.25 7.71 -13.27
N ILE A 321 -37.28 8.49 -12.95
CA ILE A 321 -38.54 7.96 -12.39
C ILE A 321 -39.22 7.01 -13.38
N ALA A 322 -39.29 7.40 -14.66
CA ALA A 322 -39.89 6.57 -15.71
C ALA A 322 -39.10 5.26 -15.89
N ALA A 323 -37.78 5.33 -16.03
CA ALA A 323 -36.92 4.16 -16.19
C ALA A 323 -36.94 3.25 -14.96
N MET A 324 -36.96 3.80 -13.74
CA MET A 324 -37.10 3.00 -12.52
C MET A 324 -38.44 2.27 -12.44
N SER A 325 -39.52 2.82 -13.03
CA SER A 325 -40.79 2.10 -13.13
C SER A 325 -40.68 0.87 -14.03
N LEU A 326 -40.02 1.02 -15.18
CA LEU A 326 -39.74 -0.10 -16.08
C LEU A 326 -38.85 -1.15 -15.41
N VAL A 327 -37.80 -0.74 -14.70
CA VAL A 327 -36.96 -1.66 -13.91
C VAL A 327 -37.80 -2.43 -12.88
N ARG A 328 -38.72 -1.78 -12.17
CA ARG A 328 -39.60 -2.50 -11.23
C ARG A 328 -40.51 -3.51 -11.92
N GLU A 329 -40.99 -3.20 -13.12
CA GLU A 329 -41.80 -4.12 -13.93
C GLU A 329 -40.98 -5.34 -14.38
N LEU A 330 -39.80 -5.11 -14.97
CA LEU A 330 -38.90 -6.15 -15.49
C LEU A 330 -38.46 -7.13 -14.40
N TYR A 331 -38.18 -6.63 -13.19
CA TYR A 331 -37.67 -7.45 -12.10
C TYR A 331 -38.75 -7.90 -11.10
N LYS A 332 -40.03 -7.62 -11.37
CA LYS A 332 -41.16 -7.84 -10.43
C LYS A 332 -41.21 -9.27 -9.87
N ASP A 333 -41.03 -10.28 -10.72
CA ASP A 333 -41.08 -11.68 -10.30
C ASP A 333 -39.86 -12.05 -9.47
N LYS A 334 -38.67 -11.55 -9.84
CA LYS A 334 -37.44 -11.74 -9.07
C LYS A 334 -37.56 -11.10 -7.69
N TYR A 335 -38.06 -9.87 -7.59
CA TYR A 335 -38.41 -9.23 -6.31
C TYR A 335 -39.39 -10.06 -5.49
N SER A 336 -40.42 -10.60 -6.14
CA SER A 336 -41.42 -11.43 -5.47
C SER A 336 -40.81 -12.73 -4.95
N SER A 337 -39.83 -13.30 -5.65
CA SER A 337 -39.11 -14.51 -5.24
C SER A 337 -38.05 -14.28 -4.16
N ALA A 338 -37.47 -13.07 -4.09
CA ALA A 338 -36.39 -12.76 -3.17
C ALA A 338 -36.90 -12.56 -1.73
N LYS A 339 -36.87 -13.62 -0.91
CA LYS A 339 -37.43 -13.61 0.45
C LYS A 339 -36.37 -13.40 1.53
N THR A 340 -35.16 -13.86 1.30
CA THR A 340 -34.05 -13.75 2.25
C THR A 340 -33.15 -12.57 1.89
N THR A 341 -32.29 -12.16 2.84
CA THR A 341 -31.21 -11.19 2.55
C THR A 341 -30.31 -11.68 1.43
N ALA A 342 -29.97 -12.97 1.42
CA ALA A 342 -29.14 -13.55 0.36
C ALA A 342 -29.82 -13.42 -1.01
N ASP A 343 -31.11 -13.73 -1.12
CA ASP A 343 -31.82 -13.61 -2.41
C ASP A 343 -31.89 -12.16 -2.90
N ARG A 344 -32.08 -11.21 -1.98
CA ARG A 344 -32.12 -9.77 -2.34
C ARG A 344 -30.76 -9.26 -2.76
N VAL A 345 -29.69 -9.72 -2.11
CA VAL A 345 -28.31 -9.42 -2.50
C VAL A 345 -28.01 -10.00 -3.89
N SER A 346 -28.34 -11.26 -4.16
CA SER A 346 -28.15 -11.86 -5.49
C SER A 346 -28.97 -11.16 -6.58
N LEU A 347 -30.16 -10.67 -6.25
CA LEU A 347 -30.94 -9.82 -7.15
C LEU A 347 -30.21 -8.50 -7.45
N ALA A 348 -29.65 -7.85 -6.42
CA ALA A 348 -28.87 -6.63 -6.60
C ALA A 348 -27.58 -6.89 -7.41
N ASP A 349 -26.87 -7.99 -7.18
CA ASP A 349 -25.70 -8.41 -7.96
C ASP A 349 -26.06 -8.55 -9.43
N GLN A 350 -27.19 -9.22 -9.72
CA GLN A 350 -27.68 -9.34 -11.08
C GLN A 350 -28.03 -7.99 -11.69
N MET A 351 -28.74 -7.13 -10.96
CA MET A 351 -29.09 -5.79 -11.47
C MET A 351 -27.85 -4.93 -11.74
N THR A 352 -26.80 -5.08 -10.95
CA THR A 352 -25.50 -4.45 -11.20
C THR A 352 -24.89 -4.98 -12.51
N ALA A 353 -24.88 -6.30 -12.71
CA ALA A 353 -24.42 -6.95 -13.95
C ALA A 353 -25.24 -6.51 -15.17
N ASP A 354 -26.56 -6.54 -15.09
CA ASP A 354 -27.46 -6.14 -16.16
C ASP A 354 -27.22 -4.66 -16.54
N GLY A 355 -26.89 -3.79 -15.57
CA GLY A 355 -26.48 -2.42 -15.86
C GLY A 355 -25.14 -2.32 -16.62
N PHE A 356 -24.16 -3.19 -16.35
CA PHE A 356 -22.92 -3.26 -17.15
C PHE A 356 -23.17 -3.74 -18.59
N GLU A 357 -24.19 -4.56 -18.81
CA GLU A 357 -24.54 -5.05 -20.15
C GLU A 357 -25.39 -4.05 -20.95
N THR A 358 -25.92 -3.02 -20.29
CA THR A 358 -26.84 -2.03 -20.89
C THR A 358 -26.06 -0.80 -21.40
N ASP A 359 -25.33 -0.95 -22.50
CA ASP A 359 -24.54 0.16 -23.08
C ASP A 359 -25.40 1.15 -23.90
N ASP A 360 -26.47 0.67 -24.53
CA ASP A 360 -27.29 1.40 -25.50
C ASP A 360 -28.43 2.22 -24.90
N ASP A 361 -28.70 2.07 -23.60
CA ASP A 361 -29.69 2.86 -22.84
C ASP A 361 -29.05 3.46 -21.58
N PRO A 362 -28.42 4.66 -21.69
CA PRO A 362 -27.84 5.35 -20.55
C PRO A 362 -28.85 5.69 -19.43
N VAL A 363 -30.13 5.92 -19.75
CA VAL A 363 -31.12 6.24 -18.72
C VAL A 363 -31.52 4.96 -17.97
N GLY A 364 -31.76 3.87 -18.70
CA GLY A 364 -32.05 2.55 -18.14
C GLY A 364 -30.90 2.02 -17.28
N ARG A 365 -29.66 2.14 -17.76
CA ARG A 365 -28.44 1.77 -17.01
C ARG A 365 -28.32 2.52 -15.69
N PHE A 366 -28.51 3.85 -15.70
CA PHE A 366 -28.50 4.65 -14.47
C PHE A 366 -29.61 4.19 -13.50
N ALA A 367 -30.82 3.95 -14.01
CA ALA A 367 -31.96 3.55 -13.21
C ALA A 367 -31.79 2.17 -12.57
N VAL A 368 -31.27 1.17 -13.30
CA VAL A 368 -31.06 -0.18 -12.76
C VAL A 368 -29.99 -0.18 -11.67
N TRP A 369 -28.89 0.55 -11.86
CA TRP A 369 -27.86 0.74 -10.84
C TRP A 369 -28.36 1.51 -9.62
N LYS A 370 -29.15 2.56 -9.80
CA LYS A 370 -29.79 3.28 -8.67
C LYS A 370 -30.68 2.35 -7.84
N VAL A 371 -31.41 1.44 -8.50
CA VAL A 371 -32.27 0.45 -7.82
C VAL A 371 -31.42 -0.63 -7.12
N ALA A 372 -30.38 -1.16 -7.77
CA ALA A 372 -29.45 -2.13 -7.18
C ALA A 372 -28.78 -1.57 -5.92
N ARG A 373 -28.25 -0.33 -6.00
CA ARG A 373 -27.69 0.41 -4.85
C ARG A 373 -28.71 0.49 -3.71
N GLY A 374 -29.96 0.82 -4.02
CA GLY A 374 -31.03 0.91 -3.04
C GLY A 374 -31.34 -0.42 -2.33
N ILE A 375 -31.13 -1.57 -2.99
CA ILE A 375 -31.24 -2.88 -2.32
C ILE A 375 -30.08 -3.07 -1.33
N TYR A 376 -28.83 -2.83 -1.75
CA TYR A 376 -27.66 -2.96 -0.87
C TYR A 376 -27.76 -2.09 0.37
N VAL A 377 -28.20 -0.83 0.21
CA VAL A 377 -28.44 0.11 1.31
C VAL A 377 -29.45 -0.46 2.32
N LYS A 378 -30.56 -1.05 1.84
CA LYS A 378 -31.58 -1.66 2.70
C LYS A 378 -31.07 -2.92 3.43
N GLU A 379 -30.11 -3.63 2.86
CA GLU A 379 -29.47 -4.77 3.52
C GLU A 379 -28.28 -4.36 4.41
N GLY A 380 -27.96 -3.06 4.48
CA GLY A 380 -26.85 -2.51 5.28
C GLY A 380 -25.47 -2.82 4.70
N LEU A 381 -25.37 -3.02 3.38
CA LEU A 381 -24.16 -3.37 2.66
C LEU A 381 -23.60 -2.16 1.92
N ALA A 382 -22.79 -1.35 2.60
CA ALA A 382 -22.21 -0.13 2.00
C ALA A 382 -21.22 -0.42 0.86
N ALA A 383 -20.28 -1.35 1.04
CA ALA A 383 -19.21 -1.59 0.07
C ALA A 383 -19.69 -1.84 -1.38
N PRO A 384 -20.62 -2.79 -1.66
CA PRO A 384 -21.12 -2.98 -3.04
C PRO A 384 -21.98 -1.81 -3.52
N ALA A 385 -22.61 -1.05 -2.62
CA ALA A 385 -23.34 0.15 -2.99
C ALA A 385 -22.40 1.30 -3.43
N LEU A 386 -21.23 1.41 -2.79
CA LEU A 386 -20.18 2.35 -3.18
C LEU A 386 -19.54 1.98 -4.51
N GLU A 387 -19.34 0.69 -4.80
CA GLU A 387 -18.83 0.26 -6.11
C GLU A 387 -19.74 0.74 -7.24
N ILE A 388 -21.06 0.66 -7.07
CA ILE A 388 -22.02 1.21 -8.05
C ILE A 388 -21.83 2.73 -8.23
N ILE A 389 -21.58 3.46 -7.14
CA ILE A 389 -21.32 4.91 -7.21
C ILE A 389 -20.07 5.21 -8.02
N ASP A 390 -19.01 4.43 -7.84
CA ASP A 390 -17.79 4.59 -8.64
C ASP A 390 -18.06 4.34 -10.12
N ARG A 391 -18.85 3.32 -10.45
CA ARG A 391 -19.27 3.06 -11.85
C ARG A 391 -20.10 4.19 -12.45
N ILE A 392 -21.04 4.74 -11.69
CA ILE A 392 -21.82 5.90 -12.15
C ILE A 392 -20.89 7.09 -12.37
N THR A 393 -19.95 7.33 -11.46
CA THR A 393 -18.98 8.43 -11.58
C THR A 393 -18.11 8.28 -12.84
N ASP A 394 -17.69 7.06 -13.16
CA ASP A 394 -16.87 6.79 -14.35
C ASP A 394 -17.61 7.04 -15.67
N GLN A 395 -18.94 6.90 -15.68
CA GLN A 395 -19.74 6.93 -16.91
C GLN A 395 -20.59 8.19 -17.09
N TYR A 396 -20.95 8.88 -16.00
CA TYR A 396 -21.87 10.02 -16.03
C TYR A 396 -21.20 11.31 -15.55
N ASP A 397 -21.09 12.28 -16.46
CA ASP A 397 -20.60 13.61 -16.14
C ASP A 397 -21.62 14.41 -15.31
N GLY A 398 -21.11 15.21 -14.37
CA GLY A 398 -21.92 15.99 -13.45
C GLY A 398 -22.56 15.19 -12.31
N PHE A 399 -22.23 13.91 -12.15
CA PHE A 399 -22.73 13.11 -11.02
C PHE A 399 -22.11 13.56 -9.69
N ASP A 400 -22.98 13.86 -8.72
CA ASP A 400 -22.57 14.26 -7.37
C ASP A 400 -22.14 13.04 -6.54
N ARG A 401 -20.91 12.58 -6.77
CA ARG A 401 -20.31 11.42 -6.10
C ARG A 401 -20.29 11.60 -4.59
N ALA A 402 -19.77 12.72 -4.09
CA ALA A 402 -19.53 12.92 -2.66
C ALA A 402 -20.84 12.89 -1.84
N ASN A 403 -21.91 13.53 -2.32
CA ASN A 403 -23.20 13.46 -1.64
C ASN A 403 -23.85 12.07 -1.77
N SER A 404 -23.66 11.38 -2.91
CA SER A 404 -24.18 10.02 -3.10
C SER A 404 -23.50 8.99 -2.19
N ILE A 405 -22.19 9.12 -1.98
CA ILE A 405 -21.44 8.33 -0.99
C ILE A 405 -21.99 8.58 0.42
N THR A 406 -22.14 9.85 0.78
CA THR A 406 -22.63 10.27 2.10
C THR A 406 -24.01 9.70 2.38
N ASP A 407 -24.96 9.86 1.45
CA ASP A 407 -26.30 9.26 1.52
C ASP A 407 -26.23 7.75 1.68
N THR A 408 -25.38 7.08 0.89
CA THR A 408 -25.26 5.63 0.88
C THR A 408 -24.74 5.09 2.21
N ILE A 409 -23.69 5.68 2.78
CA ILE A 409 -23.16 5.27 4.10
C ILE A 409 -24.20 5.54 5.19
N ILE A 410 -24.75 6.76 5.25
CA ILE A 410 -25.69 7.13 6.31
C ILE A 410 -26.95 6.27 6.25
N SER A 411 -27.54 6.08 5.07
CA SER A 411 -28.74 5.26 4.90
C SER A 411 -28.46 3.77 5.17
N SER A 412 -27.29 3.25 4.74
CA SER A 412 -26.93 1.84 5.02
C SER A 412 -26.81 1.58 6.51
N SER A 413 -26.29 2.56 7.26
CA SER A 413 -26.06 2.45 8.70
C SER A 413 -27.35 2.22 9.50
N GLU A 414 -28.52 2.59 8.97
CA GLU A 414 -29.83 2.32 9.57
C GLU A 414 -30.14 0.82 9.71
N ASN A 415 -29.58 0.01 8.82
CA ASN A 415 -29.85 -1.43 8.73
C ASN A 415 -28.70 -2.28 9.32
N VAL A 416 -27.73 -1.64 9.98
CA VAL A 416 -26.56 -2.29 10.56
C VAL A 416 -26.71 -2.44 12.08
N SER A 417 -26.47 -3.65 12.58
CA SER A 417 -26.54 -3.93 14.02
C SER A 417 -25.65 -5.11 14.43
N GLY A 418 -25.43 -5.26 15.74
CA GLY A 418 -24.69 -6.38 16.31
C GLY A 418 -23.26 -6.50 15.78
N SER A 419 -22.85 -7.71 15.40
CA SER A 419 -21.51 -8.00 14.90
C SER A 419 -21.14 -7.31 13.59
N LYS A 420 -22.12 -6.73 12.87
CA LYS A 420 -21.89 -6.01 11.61
C LYS A 420 -21.42 -4.56 11.81
N ILE A 421 -21.51 -4.01 13.02
CA ILE A 421 -21.16 -2.59 13.27
C ILE A 421 -19.68 -2.34 13.02
N ALA A 422 -18.79 -3.17 13.59
CA ALA A 422 -17.35 -2.99 13.45
C ALA A 422 -16.85 -2.98 11.98
N PRO A 423 -17.16 -4.00 11.14
CA PRO A 423 -16.74 -3.97 9.74
C PRO A 423 -17.40 -2.83 8.95
N PHE A 424 -18.64 -2.45 9.28
CA PHE A 424 -19.29 -1.31 8.62
C PHE A 424 -18.62 0.03 8.95
N VAL A 425 -18.28 0.26 10.22
CA VAL A 425 -17.56 1.48 10.64
C VAL A 425 -16.16 1.53 10.01
N SER A 426 -15.49 0.39 9.83
CA SER A 426 -14.24 0.31 9.09
C SER A 426 -14.40 0.83 7.66
N VAL A 427 -15.42 0.34 6.92
CA VAL A 427 -15.72 0.84 5.57
C VAL A 427 -15.99 2.35 5.58
N ALA A 428 -16.76 2.84 6.55
CA ALA A 428 -17.02 4.28 6.67
C ALA A 428 -15.74 5.09 6.93
N ILE A 429 -14.82 4.62 7.78
CA ILE A 429 -13.53 5.26 8.06
C ILE A 429 -12.65 5.31 6.80
N ASP A 430 -12.57 4.21 6.06
CA ASP A 430 -11.81 4.14 4.81
C ASP A 430 -12.36 5.15 3.79
N THR A 431 -13.68 5.20 3.62
CA THR A 431 -14.36 6.16 2.75
C THR A 431 -14.16 7.61 3.20
N ILE A 432 -14.24 7.90 4.50
CA ILE A 432 -13.98 9.24 5.04
C ILE A 432 -12.55 9.69 4.71
N THR A 433 -11.58 8.79 4.82
CA THR A 433 -10.17 9.06 4.52
C THR A 433 -9.95 9.36 3.04
N GLU A 434 -10.63 8.64 2.15
CA GLU A 434 -10.64 8.95 0.71
C GLU A 434 -11.21 10.35 0.44
N MET A 435 -12.38 10.65 1.02
CA MET A 435 -13.04 11.94 0.86
C MET A 435 -12.22 13.11 1.42
N GLU A 436 -11.44 12.88 2.48
CA GLU A 436 -10.48 13.85 3.01
C GLU A 436 -9.40 14.20 1.97
N ASN A 437 -8.83 13.18 1.31
CA ASN A 437 -7.81 13.37 0.26
C ASN A 437 -8.37 14.16 -0.93
N ASP A 438 -9.63 13.91 -1.28
CA ASP A 438 -10.37 14.63 -2.33
C ASP A 438 -10.89 16.01 -1.87
N GLN A 439 -10.60 16.42 -0.62
CA GLN A 439 -11.04 17.68 0.01
C GLN A 439 -12.56 17.83 0.15
N HIS A 440 -13.29 16.73 0.13
CA HIS A 440 -14.72 16.66 0.45
C HIS A 440 -14.97 16.65 1.96
N TYR A 441 -14.38 17.62 2.68
CA TYR A 441 -14.39 17.65 4.14
C TYR A 441 -15.79 17.73 4.75
N GLN A 442 -16.69 18.52 4.15
CA GLN A 442 -18.02 18.75 4.73
C GLN A 442 -18.83 17.46 4.76
N THR A 443 -18.81 16.69 3.68
CA THR A 443 -19.50 15.40 3.57
C THR A 443 -18.80 14.32 4.39
N ALA A 444 -17.46 14.30 4.42
CA ALA A 444 -16.70 13.42 5.30
C ALA A 444 -17.03 13.63 6.79
N ILE A 445 -17.16 14.89 7.24
CA ILE A 445 -17.58 15.24 8.62
C ILE A 445 -18.97 14.70 8.92
N GLN A 446 -19.92 14.85 7.98
CA GLN A 446 -21.29 14.34 8.15
C GLN A 446 -21.31 12.83 8.36
N ILE A 447 -20.53 12.07 7.59
CA ILE A 447 -20.42 10.63 7.78
C ILE A 447 -19.85 10.32 9.17
N ALA A 448 -18.75 10.98 9.55
CA ALA A 448 -18.08 10.73 10.83
C ALA A 448 -19.01 10.98 12.03
N GLU A 449 -19.71 12.12 12.03
CA GLU A 449 -20.72 12.47 13.03
C GLU A 449 -21.87 11.46 13.06
N ALA A 450 -22.41 11.09 11.89
CA ALA A 450 -23.50 10.13 11.81
C ALA A 450 -23.10 8.74 12.35
N MET A 451 -21.87 8.28 12.11
CA MET A 451 -21.37 7.02 12.67
C MET A 451 -21.25 7.08 14.19
N ALA A 452 -20.64 8.16 14.70
CA ALA A 452 -20.46 8.38 16.13
C ALA A 452 -21.81 8.44 16.86
N ASP A 453 -22.77 9.22 16.35
CA ASP A 453 -24.09 9.38 16.93
C ASP A 453 -24.91 8.08 16.87
N ARG A 454 -24.89 7.39 15.72
CA ARG A 454 -25.69 6.20 15.54
C ARG A 454 -25.20 5.06 16.41
N PHE A 455 -23.92 4.74 16.35
CA PHE A 455 -23.41 3.52 16.98
C PHE A 455 -22.88 3.78 18.39
N GLY A 456 -22.34 4.97 18.67
CA GLY A 456 -21.87 5.39 19.98
C GLY A 456 -20.96 4.35 20.64
N ASP A 457 -21.33 3.92 21.84
CA ASP A 457 -20.55 2.95 22.60
C ASP A 457 -20.45 1.55 21.98
N ARG A 458 -21.28 1.25 20.97
CA ARG A 458 -21.24 -0.02 20.24
C ARG A 458 -20.08 -0.10 19.24
N ILE A 459 -19.46 1.04 18.91
CA ILE A 459 -18.22 1.06 18.13
C ILE A 459 -17.08 0.55 19.03
N PRO A 460 -16.23 -0.38 18.54
CA PRO A 460 -15.01 -0.78 19.22
C PRO A 460 -14.17 0.42 19.65
N ARG A 461 -13.54 0.35 20.83
CA ARG A 461 -12.82 1.50 21.43
C ARG A 461 -11.74 2.08 20.50
N ASN A 462 -10.97 1.22 19.85
CA ASN A 462 -9.95 1.62 18.87
C ASN A 462 -10.55 2.41 17.70
N ALA A 463 -11.60 1.89 17.06
CA ALA A 463 -12.28 2.55 15.95
C ALA A 463 -12.95 3.87 16.39
N ARG A 464 -13.42 3.96 17.64
CA ARG A 464 -13.95 5.21 18.19
C ARG A 464 -12.87 6.27 18.40
N THR A 465 -11.71 5.88 18.90
CA THR A 465 -10.56 6.78 19.05
C THR A 465 -10.06 7.25 17.68
N GLU A 466 -9.99 6.35 16.71
CA GLU A 466 -9.66 6.68 15.33
C GLU A 466 -10.67 7.66 14.72
N LEU A 467 -11.97 7.37 14.83
CA LEU A 467 -13.03 8.24 14.32
C LEU A 467 -12.98 9.65 14.94
N ALA A 468 -12.73 9.75 16.26
CA ALA A 468 -12.55 11.04 16.93
C ALA A 468 -11.32 11.81 16.39
N SER A 469 -10.20 11.12 16.19
CA SER A 469 -8.99 11.73 15.60
C SER A 469 -9.22 12.21 14.16
N ILE A 470 -10.01 11.46 13.38
CA ILE A 470 -10.40 11.82 12.02
C ILE A 470 -11.31 13.05 12.04
N GLN A 471 -12.29 13.13 12.95
CA GLN A 471 -13.15 14.32 13.08
C GLN A 471 -12.34 15.60 13.34
N GLU A 472 -11.39 15.55 14.27
CA GLU A 472 -10.49 16.68 14.55
C GLU A 472 -9.69 17.08 13.31
N ARG A 473 -9.13 16.09 12.60
CA ARG A 473 -8.34 16.30 11.38
C ARG A 473 -9.18 16.89 10.24
N LEU A 474 -10.40 16.40 10.02
CA LEU A 474 -11.32 16.92 9.01
C LEU A 474 -11.72 18.37 9.28
N VAL A 475 -12.03 18.72 10.53
CA VAL A 475 -12.40 20.10 10.91
C VAL A 475 -11.21 21.04 10.68
N ALA A 476 -10.00 20.62 11.06
CA ALA A 476 -8.79 21.38 10.80
C ALA A 476 -8.52 21.55 9.30
N GLY A 477 -8.63 20.45 8.52
CA GLY A 477 -8.48 20.46 7.06
C GLY A 477 -9.49 21.37 6.36
N TRP A 478 -10.76 21.31 6.75
CA TRP A 478 -11.80 22.20 6.22
C TRP A 478 -11.53 23.67 6.53
N SER A 479 -11.08 23.97 7.75
CA SER A 479 -10.70 25.34 8.13
C SER A 479 -9.54 25.86 7.27
N ARG A 480 -8.53 25.03 7.01
CA ARG A 480 -7.39 25.38 6.15
C ARG A 480 -7.82 25.61 4.70
N LEU A 481 -8.67 24.73 4.15
CA LEU A 481 -9.22 24.89 2.80
C LEU A 481 -10.02 26.20 2.66
N LYS A 482 -10.90 26.52 3.62
CA LYS A 482 -11.64 27.79 3.61
C LYS A 482 -10.73 29.00 3.65
N ALA A 483 -9.69 28.97 4.50
CA ALA A 483 -8.72 30.05 4.58
C ALA A 483 -7.96 30.22 3.25
N TYR A 484 -7.56 29.11 2.62
CA TYR A 484 -6.96 29.10 1.29
C TYR A 484 -7.87 29.70 0.22
N GLN A 485 -9.14 29.29 0.17
CA GLN A 485 -10.12 29.82 -0.79
C GLN A 485 -10.33 31.33 -0.61
N ALA A 486 -10.47 31.80 0.62
CA ALA A 486 -10.61 33.22 0.92
C ALA A 486 -9.35 34.03 0.53
N ALA A 487 -8.16 33.48 0.81
CA ALA A 487 -6.90 34.09 0.39
C ALA A 487 -6.80 34.16 -1.14
N LYS A 488 -7.12 33.08 -1.85
CA LYS A 488 -7.11 33.02 -3.32
C LYS A 488 -8.04 34.07 -3.93
N GLN A 489 -9.29 34.15 -3.44
CA GLN A 489 -10.24 35.16 -3.89
C GLN A 489 -9.73 36.59 -3.67
N LYS A 490 -9.09 36.85 -2.52
CA LYS A 490 -8.52 38.16 -2.24
C LYS A 490 -7.36 38.50 -3.18
N LEU A 491 -6.50 37.53 -3.49
CA LEU A 491 -5.35 37.70 -4.38
C LEU A 491 -5.76 38.01 -5.83
N GLU A 492 -6.99 37.67 -6.26
CA GLU A 492 -7.51 38.09 -7.58
C GLU A 492 -7.59 39.62 -7.73
N SER A 493 -7.83 40.34 -6.63
CA SER A 493 -7.91 41.81 -6.60
C SER A 493 -6.69 42.48 -5.98
N THR A 494 -5.96 41.77 -5.12
CA THR A 494 -4.78 42.27 -4.40
C THR A 494 -3.63 41.26 -4.44
N PRO A 495 -2.96 41.09 -5.61
CA PRO A 495 -1.96 40.03 -5.80
C PRO A 495 -0.76 40.10 -4.85
N ASP A 496 -0.40 41.30 -4.40
CA ASP A 496 0.76 41.52 -3.54
C ASP A 496 0.43 41.49 -2.03
N ASP A 497 -0.79 41.09 -1.62
CA ASP A 497 -1.17 41.02 -0.20
C ASP A 497 -0.35 39.95 0.53
N PRO A 498 0.60 40.32 1.42
CA PRO A 498 1.58 39.36 1.93
C PRO A 498 0.94 38.24 2.74
N ARG A 499 -0.10 38.56 3.51
CA ARG A 499 -0.81 37.59 4.36
C ARG A 499 -1.57 36.56 3.53
N SER A 500 -2.25 36.99 2.46
CA SER A 500 -2.97 36.06 1.58
C SER A 500 -2.00 35.17 0.80
N ASN A 501 -0.87 35.73 0.34
CA ASN A 501 0.23 34.96 -0.26
C ASN A 501 0.78 33.91 0.70
N GLN A 502 1.04 34.25 1.96
CA GLN A 502 1.50 33.26 2.95
C GLN A 502 0.47 32.15 3.20
N ILE A 503 -0.82 32.47 3.30
CA ILE A 503 -1.90 31.47 3.48
C ILE A 503 -1.98 30.55 2.26
N ALA A 504 -1.96 31.12 1.06
CA ALA A 504 -2.03 30.38 -0.20
C ALA A 504 -0.83 29.42 -0.35
N GLY A 505 0.38 29.95 -0.15
CA GLY A 505 1.61 29.19 -0.25
C GLY A 505 1.75 28.12 0.83
N THR A 506 1.35 28.41 2.07
CA THR A 506 1.38 27.42 3.17
C THR A 506 0.44 26.25 2.87
N TYR A 507 -0.76 26.54 2.37
CA TYR A 507 -1.70 25.48 2.00
C TYR A 507 -1.14 24.61 0.86
N LEU A 508 -0.60 25.23 -0.19
CA LEU A 508 -0.08 24.49 -1.34
C LEU A 508 1.18 23.68 -0.99
N CYS A 509 2.20 24.28 -0.37
CA CYS A 509 3.45 23.59 -0.05
C CYS A 509 3.32 22.65 1.15
N LEU A 510 2.76 23.12 2.27
CA LEU A 510 2.86 22.41 3.56
C LEU A 510 1.65 21.54 3.88
N ILE A 511 0.52 21.71 3.19
CA ILE A 511 -0.67 20.86 3.34
C ILE A 511 -0.85 19.95 2.13
N ARG A 512 -0.72 20.50 0.92
CA ARG A 512 -0.91 19.75 -0.33
C ARG A 512 0.38 19.18 -0.92
N ARG A 513 1.56 19.60 -0.44
CA ARG A 513 2.88 19.21 -1.00
C ARG A 513 3.06 19.57 -2.48
N HIS A 514 2.32 20.58 -2.97
CA HIS A 514 2.44 21.14 -4.31
C HIS A 514 3.43 22.31 -4.29
N TRP A 515 4.73 22.00 -4.21
CA TRP A 515 5.78 22.99 -4.01
C TRP A 515 5.87 23.99 -5.17
N THR A 516 5.85 23.51 -6.40
CA THR A 516 5.95 24.34 -7.61
C THR A 516 4.88 25.43 -7.66
N ASP A 517 3.63 25.09 -7.34
CA ASP A 517 2.52 26.05 -7.33
C ASP A 517 2.56 26.99 -6.11
N GLY A 518 3.03 26.49 -4.96
CA GLY A 518 2.98 27.20 -3.68
C GLY A 518 4.15 28.12 -3.38
N LEU A 519 5.35 27.81 -3.89
CA LEU A 519 6.57 28.57 -3.62
C LEU A 519 6.49 30.05 -4.04
N PRO A 520 5.91 30.42 -5.21
CA PRO A 520 5.72 31.82 -5.57
C PRO A 520 4.87 32.58 -4.56
N PHE A 521 3.85 31.94 -3.98
CA PHE A 521 3.03 32.55 -2.93
C PHE A 521 3.80 32.66 -1.61
N LEU A 522 4.53 31.62 -1.17
CA LEU A 522 5.35 31.72 0.04
C LEU A 522 6.43 32.80 -0.07
N ALA A 523 7.06 32.94 -1.23
CA ALA A 523 8.10 33.94 -1.46
C ALA A 523 7.59 35.40 -1.40
N ASN A 524 6.30 35.61 -1.66
CA ASN A 524 5.60 36.90 -1.53
C ASN A 524 4.87 37.05 -0.18
N GLY A 525 5.16 36.19 0.79
CA GLY A 525 4.65 36.29 2.15
C GLY A 525 5.22 37.49 2.94
N PRO A 526 4.75 37.72 4.18
CA PRO A 526 5.36 38.71 5.06
C PRO A 526 6.78 38.28 5.45
N GLU A 527 7.61 39.22 5.88
CA GLU A 527 8.97 38.95 6.36
C GLU A 527 8.98 37.87 7.45
N SER A 528 9.49 36.70 7.10
CA SER A 528 9.53 35.53 7.98
C SER A 528 10.54 34.49 7.48
N PRO A 529 11.00 33.57 8.34
CA PRO A 529 11.93 32.51 7.94
C PRO A 529 11.43 31.67 6.75
N ILE A 530 10.15 31.29 6.72
CA ILE A 530 9.56 30.52 5.60
C ILE A 530 9.55 31.33 4.30
N THR A 531 9.26 32.62 4.35
CA THR A 531 9.29 33.52 3.19
C THR A 531 10.70 33.63 2.63
N SER A 532 11.70 33.86 3.49
CA SER A 532 13.11 33.96 3.06
C SER A 532 13.65 32.64 2.47
N THR A 533 13.20 31.50 3.00
CA THR A 533 13.58 30.18 2.50
C THR A 533 12.95 29.93 1.13
N ALA A 534 11.65 30.21 0.96
CA ALA A 534 10.98 30.13 -0.34
C ALA A 534 11.60 31.09 -1.38
N GLN A 535 11.97 32.32 -0.98
CA GLN A 535 12.69 33.26 -1.85
C GLN A 535 14.07 32.74 -2.28
N SER A 536 14.77 32.00 -1.42
CA SER A 536 16.01 31.32 -1.78
C SER A 536 15.75 30.18 -2.77
N GLU A 537 14.66 29.43 -2.57
CA GLU A 537 14.30 28.30 -3.42
C GLU A 537 13.85 28.68 -4.83
N ILE A 538 13.10 29.77 -5.01
CA ILE A 538 12.65 30.16 -6.36
C ILE A 538 13.79 30.65 -7.27
N LYS A 539 14.98 30.93 -6.71
CA LYS A 539 16.13 31.34 -7.52
C LYS A 539 16.60 30.17 -8.38
N PRO A 540 16.80 30.37 -9.70
CA PRO A 540 17.31 29.32 -10.57
C PRO A 540 18.75 28.95 -10.20
N ASP A 541 19.21 27.82 -10.74
CA ASP A 541 20.62 27.40 -10.76
C ASP A 541 21.29 27.32 -9.37
N LYS A 542 20.94 26.30 -8.59
CA LYS A 542 21.59 26.03 -7.29
C LYS A 542 22.72 25.05 -7.46
N ASP A 543 23.94 25.44 -7.11
CA ASP A 543 25.03 24.50 -6.94
C ASP A 543 24.80 23.61 -5.70
N VAL A 544 25.66 22.62 -5.51
CA VAL A 544 25.59 21.69 -4.37
C VAL A 544 25.57 22.42 -3.02
N THR A 545 26.32 23.51 -2.89
CA THR A 545 26.40 24.26 -1.62
C THR A 545 25.08 24.96 -1.34
N ALA A 546 24.56 25.70 -2.32
CA ALA A 546 23.28 26.39 -2.21
C ALA A 546 22.10 25.42 -2.01
N ALA A 547 22.12 24.27 -2.68
CA ALA A 547 21.13 23.20 -2.48
C ALA A 547 21.19 22.62 -1.06
N THR A 548 22.39 22.42 -0.52
CA THR A 548 22.57 21.92 0.85
C THR A 548 22.10 22.94 1.88
N GLU A 549 22.44 24.22 1.72
CA GLU A 549 21.99 25.29 2.61
C GLU A 549 20.47 25.46 2.58
N LEU A 550 19.85 25.30 1.41
CA LEU A 550 18.39 25.31 1.28
C LEU A 550 17.75 24.10 1.97
N ALA A 551 18.34 22.91 1.82
CA ALA A 551 17.90 21.72 2.53
C ALA A 551 17.98 21.92 4.05
N ASP A 552 19.09 22.48 4.56
CA ASP A 552 19.20 22.82 5.99
C ASP A 552 18.12 23.80 6.44
N ALA A 553 17.82 24.83 5.64
CA ALA A 553 16.80 25.82 5.97
C ALA A 553 15.40 25.21 6.09
N TRP A 554 14.99 24.36 5.13
CA TRP A 554 13.71 23.63 5.22
C TRP A 554 13.68 22.65 6.38
N HIS A 555 14.79 21.96 6.62
CA HIS A 555 14.93 21.03 7.72
C HIS A 555 14.77 21.72 9.09
N ASP A 556 15.45 22.86 9.27
CA ASP A 556 15.40 23.63 10.52
C ASP A 556 14.05 24.31 10.73
N LEU A 557 13.38 24.75 9.65
CA LEU A 557 11.99 25.20 9.69
C LEU A 557 11.05 24.09 10.14
N GLY A 558 11.15 22.92 9.51
CA GLY A 558 10.29 21.77 9.82
C GLY A 558 10.34 21.41 11.31
N LYS A 559 11.53 21.31 11.90
CA LYS A 559 11.69 21.01 13.35
C LYS A 559 11.00 22.01 14.28
N GLN A 560 10.80 23.25 13.84
CA GLN A 560 10.15 24.31 14.62
C GLN A 560 8.63 24.36 14.42
N MET A 561 8.09 23.61 13.45
CA MET A 561 6.66 23.61 13.17
C MET A 561 5.88 22.78 14.20
N PRO A 562 4.89 23.37 14.90
CA PRO A 562 4.09 22.65 15.88
C PRO A 562 3.11 21.68 15.21
N ASP A 563 2.58 22.08 14.05
CA ASP A 563 1.67 21.26 13.26
C ASP A 563 2.42 20.09 12.62
N ALA A 564 1.96 18.87 12.90
CA ALA A 564 2.65 17.66 12.46
C ALA A 564 2.67 17.52 10.94
N GLN A 565 1.57 17.83 10.26
CA GLN A 565 1.46 17.72 8.81
C GLN A 565 2.40 18.71 8.12
N MET A 566 2.44 19.96 8.59
CA MET A 566 3.35 20.98 8.04
C MET A 566 4.82 20.66 8.32
N ARG A 567 5.13 20.19 9.54
CA ARG A 567 6.47 19.73 9.91
C ARG A 567 6.95 18.63 8.98
N ASP A 568 6.14 17.59 8.81
CA ASP A 568 6.50 16.44 7.98
C ASP A 568 6.69 16.85 6.52
N ALA A 569 5.82 17.74 5.99
CA ALA A 569 5.98 18.27 4.64
C ALA A 569 7.31 19.00 4.45
N ALA A 570 7.69 19.89 5.37
CA ALA A 570 8.96 20.63 5.29
C ALA A 570 10.19 19.72 5.44
N LEU A 571 10.13 18.72 6.33
CA LEU A 571 11.22 17.76 6.52
C LEU A 571 11.39 16.85 5.30
N LEU A 572 10.30 16.37 4.69
CA LEU A 572 10.37 15.59 3.47
C LEU A 572 10.89 16.40 2.29
N HIS A 573 10.49 17.65 2.15
CA HIS A 573 11.04 18.53 1.12
C HIS A 573 12.54 18.80 1.32
N SER A 574 12.99 18.91 2.57
CA SER A 574 14.43 18.98 2.86
C SER A 574 15.16 17.71 2.43
N MET A 575 14.52 16.54 2.58
CA MET A 575 15.06 15.24 2.13
C MET A 575 15.22 15.21 0.61
N ASP A 576 14.27 15.76 -0.13
CA ASP A 576 14.33 15.85 -1.60
C ASP A 576 15.54 16.70 -2.05
N TRP A 577 15.75 17.85 -1.41
CA TRP A 577 16.92 18.70 -1.67
C TRP A 577 18.26 18.05 -1.28
N TYR A 578 18.32 17.35 -0.14
CA TYR A 578 19.51 16.58 0.23
C TYR A 578 19.82 15.46 -0.76
N THR A 579 18.78 14.76 -1.22
CA THR A 579 18.90 13.66 -2.19
C THR A 579 19.41 14.18 -3.52
N ALA A 580 18.89 15.31 -4.00
CA ALA A 580 19.36 15.98 -5.21
C ALA A 580 20.83 16.44 -5.10
N ALA A 581 21.21 17.02 -3.95
CA ALA A 581 22.58 17.47 -3.71
C ALA A 581 23.59 16.32 -3.53
N GLN A 582 23.11 15.14 -3.12
CA GLN A 582 23.95 14.01 -2.70
C GLN A 582 24.97 13.64 -3.79
N GLY A 583 24.52 13.39 -5.02
CA GLY A 583 25.33 12.80 -6.09
C GLY A 583 26.50 13.68 -6.55
N ALA A 584 26.33 15.00 -6.50
CA ALA A 584 27.37 15.96 -6.87
C ALA A 584 28.22 16.44 -5.68
N ALA A 585 27.82 16.13 -4.44
CA ALA A 585 28.56 16.49 -3.25
C ALA A 585 29.81 15.64 -3.03
N SER A 586 30.86 16.26 -2.49
CA SER A 586 32.10 15.60 -2.10
C SER A 586 32.60 16.04 -0.72
N GLY A 587 33.55 15.30 -0.17
CA GLY A 587 34.22 15.66 1.11
C GLY A 587 33.27 15.77 2.30
N LEU A 588 33.45 16.82 3.11
CA LEU A 588 32.64 17.04 4.31
C LEU A 588 31.18 17.40 4.03
N ILE A 589 30.91 18.03 2.88
CA ILE A 589 29.54 18.36 2.45
C ILE A 589 28.77 17.07 2.20
N ARG A 590 29.36 16.12 1.45
CA ARG A 590 28.76 14.79 1.24
C ARG A 590 28.49 14.07 2.55
N LYS A 591 29.45 14.09 3.48
CA LYS A 591 29.28 13.47 4.80
C LYS A 591 28.11 14.08 5.59
N LYS A 592 27.95 15.42 5.54
CA LYS A 592 26.83 16.12 6.19
C LYS A 592 25.49 15.70 5.58
N ILE A 593 25.41 15.67 4.25
CA ILE A 593 24.19 15.26 3.53
C ILE A 593 23.82 13.81 3.89
N ASP A 594 24.78 12.89 3.86
CA ASP A 594 24.54 11.48 4.20
C ASP A 594 23.98 11.35 5.64
N LEU A 595 24.57 12.06 6.62
CA LEU A 595 24.07 12.08 8.01
C LEU A 595 22.63 12.60 8.12
N ARG A 596 22.28 13.64 7.35
CA ARG A 596 20.92 14.21 7.34
C ARG A 596 19.91 13.28 6.69
N LEU A 597 20.30 12.62 5.60
CA LEU A 597 19.45 11.62 4.97
C LEU A 597 19.24 10.40 5.86
N ASP A 598 20.28 9.92 6.57
CA ASP A 598 20.13 8.84 7.53
C ASP A 598 19.15 9.21 8.66
N GLU A 599 19.22 10.44 9.20
CA GLU A 599 18.29 10.98 10.19
C GLU A 599 16.84 11.01 9.65
N LEU A 600 16.65 11.54 8.45
CA LEU A 600 15.33 11.68 7.82
C LEU A 600 14.74 10.33 7.40
N LEU A 601 15.53 9.42 6.85
CA LEU A 601 15.11 8.07 6.46
C LEU A 601 14.76 7.21 7.68
N ALA A 602 15.45 7.40 8.81
CA ALA A 602 15.08 6.76 10.06
C ALA A 602 13.72 7.25 10.58
N MET A 603 13.40 8.52 10.39
CA MET A 603 12.11 9.12 10.77
C MET A 603 10.98 8.76 9.79
N TYR A 604 11.30 8.65 8.50
CA TYR A 604 10.35 8.44 7.41
C TYR A 604 10.75 7.26 6.49
N PRO A 605 10.79 6.01 7.00
CA PRO A 605 11.38 4.86 6.31
C PRO A 605 10.60 4.35 5.09
N ASN A 606 9.33 4.76 4.92
CA ASN A 606 8.44 4.29 3.87
C ASN A 606 8.03 5.40 2.89
N GLN A 607 8.74 6.54 2.87
CA GLN A 607 8.43 7.61 1.92
C GLN A 607 9.05 7.33 0.56
N ASP A 608 8.23 7.47 -0.48
CA ASP A 608 8.69 7.42 -1.87
C ASP A 608 9.60 8.63 -2.18
N ALA A 609 10.50 8.47 -3.14
CA ALA A 609 11.32 9.58 -3.63
C ALA A 609 10.40 10.71 -4.13
N GLY A 610 10.59 11.93 -3.61
CA GLY A 610 9.83 13.10 -4.03
C GLY A 610 10.14 13.53 -5.48
N GLU A 611 9.58 14.66 -5.88
CA GLU A 611 9.79 15.22 -7.22
C GLU A 611 11.30 15.45 -7.46
N ALA A 612 11.82 15.01 -8.61
CA ALA A 612 13.24 15.08 -8.89
C ALA A 612 13.72 16.54 -9.00
N ILE A 613 14.54 16.99 -8.06
CA ILE A 613 15.08 18.36 -8.03
C ILE A 613 16.41 18.40 -8.80
N ALA A 614 16.51 19.31 -9.77
CA ALA A 614 17.75 19.54 -10.53
C ALA A 614 18.68 20.52 -9.80
N ILE A 615 19.98 20.22 -9.76
CA ILE A 615 21.03 21.12 -9.24
C ILE A 615 22.13 21.38 -10.29
N SER A 616 22.67 22.59 -10.29
CA SER A 616 23.78 23.01 -11.14
C SER A 616 25.07 22.29 -10.75
N GLY A 617 25.72 21.65 -11.72
CA GLY A 617 26.94 20.89 -11.49
C GLY A 617 26.72 19.40 -11.20
N ASP A 618 25.52 18.85 -11.46
CA ASP A 618 25.39 17.40 -11.65
C ASP A 618 26.39 16.99 -12.74
N VAL A 619 27.34 16.12 -12.38
CA VAL A 619 28.45 15.68 -13.27
C VAL A 619 27.92 14.81 -14.43
N GLY A 620 26.61 14.74 -14.64
CA GLY A 620 25.91 13.95 -15.64
C GLY A 620 25.56 14.68 -16.94
N THR A 621 26.43 15.55 -17.49
CA THR A 621 26.23 16.09 -18.85
C THR A 621 26.48 15.08 -19.98
N GLN A 622 26.65 13.80 -19.66
CA GLN A 622 26.64 12.75 -20.67
C GLN A 622 25.20 12.30 -20.90
N THR A 623 24.75 12.42 -22.14
CA THR A 623 23.46 11.87 -22.58
C THR A 623 23.39 10.39 -22.23
N PRO A 624 22.33 9.94 -21.55
CA PRO A 624 22.12 8.52 -21.27
C PRO A 624 22.27 7.67 -22.55
N GLU A 625 23.19 6.70 -22.52
CA GLU A 625 23.49 5.89 -23.69
C GLU A 625 23.86 4.44 -23.32
N ILE A 626 23.65 3.55 -24.30
CA ILE A 626 24.22 2.20 -24.28
C ILE A 626 25.57 2.28 -25.00
N SER A 627 26.65 2.07 -24.25
CA SER A 627 28.02 2.17 -24.80
C SER A 627 28.60 0.83 -25.24
N ASN A 628 28.06 -0.28 -24.73
CA ASN A 628 28.51 -1.62 -25.10
C ASN A 628 27.38 -2.64 -24.90
N SER A 629 27.51 -3.81 -25.53
CA SER A 629 26.63 -4.95 -25.30
C SER A 629 27.39 -6.26 -25.36
N LYS A 630 26.93 -7.25 -24.58
CA LYS A 630 27.49 -8.61 -24.54
C LYS A 630 26.37 -9.62 -24.41
N THR A 631 26.59 -10.77 -25.03
CA THR A 631 25.71 -11.94 -24.88
C THR A 631 26.53 -13.16 -24.54
N ARG A 632 25.90 -14.11 -23.84
CA ARG A 632 26.44 -15.42 -23.54
C ARG A 632 25.31 -16.43 -23.47
N THR A 633 25.62 -17.64 -23.86
CA THR A 633 24.81 -18.84 -23.59
C THR A 633 25.71 -19.95 -23.05
N SER A 634 25.12 -20.97 -22.44
CA SER A 634 25.84 -22.17 -22.03
C SER A 634 26.43 -22.91 -23.26
N ASN A 635 27.63 -23.48 -23.13
CA ASN A 635 28.38 -24.06 -24.27
C ASN A 635 27.75 -25.34 -24.85
N ASP A 636 26.82 -25.98 -24.15
CA ASP A 636 26.34 -27.33 -24.47
C ASP A 636 25.10 -27.36 -25.38
N SER A 637 24.62 -26.21 -25.89
CA SER A 637 23.50 -26.23 -26.82
C SER A 637 23.46 -25.06 -27.79
N ARG A 638 23.36 -25.38 -29.08
CA ARG A 638 22.98 -24.42 -30.14
C ARG A 638 21.53 -23.91 -29.99
N MET A 639 20.80 -24.33 -28.96
CA MET A 639 19.38 -24.04 -28.78
C MET A 639 19.09 -22.94 -27.75
N ASP A 640 20.01 -22.67 -26.83
CA ASP A 640 19.92 -21.47 -25.98
C ASP A 640 20.23 -20.24 -26.83
N PHE A 641 19.63 -19.10 -26.48
CA PHE A 641 19.89 -17.86 -27.19
C PHE A 641 19.97 -16.68 -26.24
N ALA A 642 20.78 -15.70 -26.63
CA ALA A 642 20.88 -14.39 -26.00
C ALA A 642 21.10 -13.35 -27.09
N ASN A 643 20.26 -12.32 -27.13
CA ASN A 643 20.29 -11.27 -28.14
C ASN A 643 20.17 -9.90 -27.47
N VAL A 644 20.89 -8.92 -28.01
CA VAL A 644 20.76 -7.51 -27.67
C VAL A 644 20.48 -6.72 -28.93
N LYS A 645 19.43 -5.91 -28.92
CA LYS A 645 19.11 -4.97 -30.01
C LYS A 645 18.70 -3.63 -29.42
N SER A 646 19.63 -2.68 -29.44
CA SER A 646 19.45 -1.37 -28.80
C SER A 646 19.02 -1.55 -27.33
N GLN A 647 17.84 -1.07 -26.95
CA GLN A 647 17.27 -1.18 -25.61
C GLN A 647 16.54 -2.52 -25.33
N SER A 648 16.53 -3.46 -26.28
CA SER A 648 15.85 -4.74 -26.11
C SER A 648 16.85 -5.86 -25.85
N LEU A 649 16.61 -6.62 -24.77
CA LEU A 649 17.38 -7.77 -24.32
C LEU A 649 16.47 -9.01 -24.34
N ASP A 650 16.90 -10.04 -25.06
CA ASP A 650 16.17 -11.30 -25.19
C ASP A 650 17.08 -12.46 -24.77
N VAL A 651 16.65 -13.28 -23.82
CA VAL A 651 17.34 -14.51 -23.44
C VAL A 651 16.38 -15.69 -23.44
N GLY A 652 16.88 -16.89 -23.69
CA GLY A 652 16.04 -18.07 -23.63
C GLY A 652 16.81 -19.38 -23.48
N ILE A 653 16.16 -20.31 -22.79
CA ILE A 653 16.53 -21.70 -22.68
C ILE A 653 15.79 -22.45 -23.79
N GLY A 654 16.52 -23.11 -24.67
CA GLY A 654 15.96 -23.85 -25.79
C GLY A 654 15.14 -25.09 -25.36
N PRO A 655 14.67 -25.91 -26.31
CA PRO A 655 13.98 -27.17 -26.02
C PRO A 655 14.94 -28.23 -25.48
N HIS A 656 15.23 -28.17 -24.17
CA HIS A 656 16.10 -29.10 -23.45
C HIS A 656 15.28 -30.10 -22.63
N PRO A 657 15.52 -31.42 -22.75
CA PRO A 657 14.75 -32.44 -22.00
C PRO A 657 14.83 -32.32 -20.48
N ASP A 658 15.93 -31.79 -19.94
CA ASP A 658 16.18 -31.59 -18.51
C ASP A 658 15.83 -30.17 -18.03
N GLY A 659 15.56 -29.24 -18.95
CA GLY A 659 15.31 -27.83 -18.63
C GLY A 659 16.53 -27.08 -18.09
N ILE A 660 17.74 -27.62 -18.26
CA ILE A 660 19.00 -27.03 -17.82
C ILE A 660 19.55 -26.18 -18.96
N GLY A 661 19.96 -24.95 -18.64
CA GLY A 661 20.45 -24.00 -19.63
C GLY A 661 20.69 -22.65 -18.98
N GLN A 662 21.50 -21.82 -19.64
CA GLN A 662 21.84 -20.50 -19.12
C GLN A 662 22.05 -19.54 -20.30
N ALA A 663 21.44 -18.37 -20.20
CA ALA A 663 21.59 -17.31 -21.19
C ALA A 663 21.62 -15.94 -20.53
N GLU A 664 22.54 -15.09 -20.97
CA GLU A 664 22.73 -13.73 -20.49
C GLU A 664 22.83 -12.74 -21.66
N ALA A 665 22.08 -11.65 -21.58
CA ALA A 665 22.14 -10.54 -22.52
C ALA A 665 22.31 -9.24 -21.72
N GLY A 666 23.45 -8.56 -21.88
CA GLY A 666 23.77 -7.37 -21.12
C GLY A 666 24.15 -6.17 -21.98
N VAL A 667 23.93 -4.99 -21.41
CA VAL A 667 24.32 -3.68 -21.95
C VAL A 667 25.09 -2.88 -20.91
N GLU A 668 26.09 -2.13 -21.36
CA GLU A 668 26.80 -1.15 -20.53
C GLU A 668 26.09 0.20 -20.66
N LEU A 669 25.44 0.63 -19.59
CA LEU A 669 24.71 1.89 -19.51
C LEU A 669 25.62 2.97 -18.94
N ASN A 670 25.63 4.14 -19.58
CA ASN A 670 26.29 5.34 -19.09
C ASN A 670 25.25 6.39 -18.71
N SER A 671 25.45 7.02 -17.56
CA SER A 671 24.65 8.17 -17.10
C SER A 671 23.16 7.86 -16.93
N VAL A 672 22.83 6.60 -16.64
CA VAL A 672 21.47 6.15 -16.31
C VAL A 672 21.39 5.98 -14.79
N LYS A 673 20.59 6.82 -14.12
CA LYS A 673 20.33 6.72 -12.67
C LYS A 673 19.06 5.91 -12.36
N SER A 674 18.05 6.03 -13.21
CA SER A 674 16.78 5.31 -13.10
C SER A 674 16.49 4.57 -14.40
N LEU A 675 15.95 3.37 -14.31
CA LEU A 675 15.70 2.49 -15.44
C LEU A 675 14.32 1.87 -15.30
N THR A 676 13.46 2.11 -16.29
CA THR A 676 12.22 1.35 -16.46
C THR A 676 12.49 0.13 -17.35
N VAL A 677 12.08 -1.04 -16.87
CA VAL A 677 12.23 -2.31 -17.58
C VAL A 677 10.86 -2.92 -17.80
N THR A 678 10.43 -3.04 -19.05
CA THR A 678 9.17 -3.68 -19.43
C THR A 678 9.44 -4.97 -20.16
N GLY A 679 8.61 -5.99 -19.96
CA GLY A 679 8.78 -7.25 -20.67
C GLY A 679 8.07 -8.42 -20.00
N SER A 680 8.20 -9.59 -20.61
CA SER A 680 7.47 -10.78 -20.18
C SER A 680 8.30 -12.05 -20.33
N LEU A 681 7.96 -13.02 -19.49
CA LEU A 681 8.39 -14.40 -19.63
C LEU A 681 7.38 -15.11 -20.54
N SER A 682 7.86 -15.95 -21.46
CA SER A 682 7.01 -16.76 -22.36
C SER A 682 5.94 -17.60 -21.65
N HIS A 683 6.15 -17.92 -20.37
CA HIS A 683 5.25 -18.76 -19.57
C HIS A 683 4.98 -18.12 -18.22
N ALA A 684 3.80 -18.38 -17.65
CA ALA A 684 3.36 -17.84 -16.37
C ALA A 684 4.15 -18.37 -15.16
N ASP A 685 4.91 -19.47 -15.29
CA ASP A 685 5.68 -20.07 -14.20
C ASP A 685 7.11 -20.44 -14.63
N ILE A 686 8.06 -20.21 -13.74
CA ILE A 686 9.42 -20.78 -13.80
C ILE A 686 9.36 -22.16 -13.17
N ILE A 687 10.01 -23.15 -13.80
CA ILE A 687 10.10 -24.49 -13.23
C ILE A 687 11.38 -24.54 -12.37
N THR A 688 11.24 -24.79 -11.07
CA THR A 688 12.38 -25.04 -10.18
C THR A 688 13.03 -26.39 -10.55
N VAL A 689 14.14 -26.32 -11.29
CA VAL A 689 14.93 -27.49 -11.69
C VAL A 689 15.97 -27.83 -10.61
N ASP A 690 16.70 -26.83 -10.12
CA ASP A 690 17.74 -27.03 -9.11
C ASP A 690 18.03 -25.75 -8.27
N ALA A 691 19.11 -25.78 -7.48
CA ALA A 691 19.53 -24.64 -6.67
C ALA A 691 20.02 -23.43 -7.50
N PHE A 692 20.31 -23.62 -8.79
CA PHE A 692 20.75 -22.57 -9.71
C PHE A 692 19.61 -21.95 -10.50
N THR A 693 18.38 -22.51 -10.46
CA THR A 693 17.20 -21.95 -11.12
C THR A 693 16.95 -20.51 -10.70
N LYS A 694 17.03 -19.57 -11.65
CA LYS A 694 16.74 -18.15 -11.44
C LYS A 694 16.50 -17.41 -12.74
N SER A 695 15.78 -16.30 -12.64
CA SER A 695 15.69 -15.26 -13.66
C SER A 695 15.75 -13.89 -13.02
N GLY A 696 16.25 -12.91 -13.75
CA GLY A 696 16.27 -11.53 -13.29
C GLY A 696 17.38 -10.72 -13.93
N PHE A 697 17.88 -9.74 -13.18
CA PHE A 697 18.87 -8.80 -13.65
C PHE A 697 20.16 -8.89 -12.80
N VAL A 698 21.31 -8.90 -13.46
CA VAL A 698 22.61 -8.67 -12.83
C VAL A 698 23.04 -7.24 -13.12
N VAL A 699 23.36 -6.49 -12.07
CA VAL A 699 23.84 -5.11 -12.15
C VAL A 699 25.25 -5.02 -11.60
N ASP A 700 26.23 -4.69 -12.44
CA ASP A 700 27.60 -4.42 -12.00
C ASP A 700 27.90 -2.93 -12.05
N TYR A 701 28.35 -2.36 -10.92
CA TYR A 701 28.62 -0.94 -10.79
C TYR A 701 30.09 -0.60 -11.07
N HIS A 702 30.30 0.35 -11.96
CA HIS A 702 31.62 0.87 -12.30
C HIS A 702 32.05 1.98 -11.33
N THR A 703 33.34 2.15 -11.17
CA THR A 703 33.96 3.23 -10.41
C THR A 703 35.23 3.63 -11.16
N PRO A 704 35.91 4.72 -10.79
CA PRO A 704 37.20 5.05 -11.40
C PRO A 704 38.25 3.92 -11.32
N GLY A 705 38.09 2.97 -10.38
CA GLY A 705 38.94 1.77 -10.25
C GLY A 705 38.46 0.53 -11.02
N GLY A 706 37.41 0.64 -11.83
CA GLY A 706 36.75 -0.48 -12.54
C GLY A 706 35.43 -0.90 -11.90
N TYR A 707 34.89 -2.04 -12.33
CA TYR A 707 33.69 -2.64 -11.75
C TYR A 707 33.97 -3.19 -10.36
N THR A 708 33.21 -2.74 -9.36
CA THR A 708 33.53 -3.02 -7.93
C THR A 708 32.40 -3.64 -7.13
N ARG A 709 31.16 -3.65 -7.64
CA ARG A 709 30.01 -4.22 -6.93
C ARG A 709 29.06 -4.89 -7.89
N ARG A 710 28.57 -6.07 -7.52
CA ARG A 710 27.54 -6.83 -8.25
C ARG A 710 26.29 -7.01 -7.41
N VAL A 711 25.15 -6.69 -8.00
CA VAL A 711 23.82 -6.88 -7.41
C VAL A 711 23.00 -7.80 -8.31
N PHE A 712 22.30 -8.75 -7.72
CA PHE A 712 21.29 -9.55 -8.41
C PHE A 712 19.89 -9.13 -7.99
N LEU A 713 19.06 -8.83 -8.99
CA LEU A 713 17.66 -8.43 -8.86
C LEU A 713 16.79 -9.54 -9.44
N GLY A 714 16.28 -10.44 -8.59
CA GLY A 714 15.43 -11.56 -8.98
C GLY A 714 14.02 -11.13 -9.40
N THR A 715 13.39 -11.90 -10.28
CA THR A 715 12.02 -11.65 -10.78
C THR A 715 11.03 -12.74 -10.35
N GLY A 716 11.01 -13.06 -9.05
CA GLY A 716 10.18 -14.12 -8.46
C GLY A 716 10.99 -15.36 -8.10
N MET A 717 12.11 -15.16 -7.42
CA MET A 717 13.06 -16.21 -7.06
C MET A 717 12.82 -16.78 -5.64
N GLU A 718 12.77 -18.10 -5.51
CA GLU A 718 12.70 -18.75 -4.18
C GLU A 718 14.00 -18.50 -3.37
N PRO A 719 13.93 -18.45 -2.02
CA PRO A 719 15.12 -18.28 -1.18
C PRO A 719 16.16 -19.40 -1.35
N GLY A 720 17.43 -19.08 -1.15
CA GLY A 720 18.51 -20.08 -1.08
C GLY A 720 19.12 -20.48 -2.43
N ARG A 721 18.92 -19.69 -3.49
CA ARG A 721 19.58 -19.94 -4.79
C ARG A 721 21.09 -19.77 -4.73
N GLN A 722 21.78 -20.55 -5.56
CA GLN A 722 23.22 -20.49 -5.76
C GLN A 722 23.57 -19.61 -6.96
N PHE A 723 24.67 -18.89 -6.80
CA PHE A 723 25.21 -17.99 -7.80
C PHE A 723 26.62 -18.42 -8.19
N THR A 724 26.94 -18.23 -9.46
CA THR A 724 28.29 -18.40 -9.98
C THR A 724 28.89 -17.02 -10.25
N THR A 725 30.10 -16.98 -10.78
CA THR A 725 30.73 -15.74 -11.24
C THR A 725 30.16 -15.22 -12.57
N MET A 726 29.16 -15.90 -13.14
CA MET A 726 28.51 -15.47 -14.37
C MET A 726 27.58 -14.27 -14.13
N PRO A 727 27.50 -13.33 -15.10
CA PRO A 727 28.28 -13.28 -16.34
C PRO A 727 29.76 -12.88 -16.11
N ILE A 728 30.64 -13.27 -17.02
CA ILE A 728 32.10 -13.01 -16.95
C ILE A 728 32.53 -11.57 -17.29
N TRP A 729 31.59 -10.66 -17.51
CA TRP A 729 31.84 -9.21 -17.62
C TRP A 729 31.42 -8.50 -16.33
N GLY A 730 31.60 -7.18 -16.26
CA GLY A 730 31.41 -6.45 -15.01
C GLY A 730 32.47 -6.82 -13.98
N THR A 731 32.05 -7.15 -12.75
CA THR A 731 32.95 -7.63 -11.69
C THR A 731 33.42 -9.06 -11.89
N ALA A 732 32.63 -9.89 -12.59
CA ALA A 732 32.81 -11.34 -12.70
C ALA A 732 32.95 -12.06 -11.33
N THR A 733 32.21 -11.62 -10.32
CA THR A 733 32.10 -12.26 -9.00
C THR A 733 30.69 -12.84 -8.78
N VAL A 734 30.48 -13.54 -7.67
CA VAL A 734 29.11 -13.76 -7.18
C VAL A 734 28.51 -12.42 -6.72
N PRO A 735 27.17 -12.25 -6.72
CA PRO A 735 26.56 -11.01 -6.25
C PRO A 735 26.87 -10.70 -4.78
N ASP A 736 27.26 -9.46 -4.51
CA ASP A 736 27.42 -8.92 -3.16
C ASP A 736 26.06 -8.74 -2.47
N ILE A 737 25.05 -8.38 -3.27
CA ILE A 737 23.68 -8.14 -2.83
C ILE A 737 22.74 -8.95 -3.71
N ILE A 738 21.80 -9.64 -3.06
CA ILE A 738 20.73 -10.40 -3.72
C ILE A 738 19.41 -9.83 -3.20
N THR A 739 18.56 -9.38 -4.10
CA THR A 739 17.23 -8.85 -3.79
C THR A 739 16.25 -9.42 -4.79
N ASP A 740 15.11 -9.93 -4.34
CA ASP A 740 14.04 -10.33 -5.25
C ASP A 740 13.04 -9.17 -5.38
N LEU A 741 12.78 -8.73 -6.61
CA LEU A 741 11.83 -7.65 -6.92
C LEU A 741 10.38 -8.15 -6.97
N GLY A 742 10.18 -9.47 -6.86
CA GLY A 742 8.92 -10.12 -7.19
C GLY A 742 8.66 -10.11 -8.69
N ARG A 743 7.62 -10.84 -9.11
CA ARG A 743 7.27 -10.95 -10.52
C ARG A 743 6.31 -9.84 -10.95
N ARG A 744 6.68 -9.09 -11.99
CA ARG A 744 5.91 -8.01 -12.62
C ARG A 744 6.21 -7.95 -14.12
N ASP A 745 5.30 -7.32 -14.89
CA ASP A 745 5.51 -7.04 -16.32
C ASP A 745 6.31 -5.74 -16.56
N SER A 746 6.46 -4.93 -15.51
CA SER A 746 7.23 -3.70 -15.52
C SER A 746 7.92 -3.45 -14.18
N TYR A 747 9.14 -2.93 -14.23
CA TYR A 747 9.95 -2.56 -13.07
C TYR A 747 10.45 -1.12 -13.24
N SER A 748 10.31 -0.31 -12.19
CA SER A 748 11.07 0.94 -12.06
C SER A 748 12.25 0.68 -11.11
N ILE A 749 13.46 0.76 -11.64
CA ILE A 749 14.70 0.41 -10.94
C ILE A 749 15.52 1.69 -10.77
N ASP A 750 15.62 2.16 -9.54
CA ASP A 750 16.59 3.18 -9.14
C ASP A 750 17.97 2.52 -8.94
N LEU A 751 18.90 2.78 -9.85
CA LEU A 751 20.24 2.21 -9.81
C LEU A 751 21.09 2.84 -8.69
N THR A 752 20.74 4.03 -8.20
CA THR A 752 21.48 4.67 -7.09
C THR A 752 21.36 3.87 -5.79
N ARG A 753 20.25 3.16 -5.61
CA ARG A 753 19.92 2.39 -4.40
C ARG A 753 21.00 1.41 -3.96
N TRP A 754 21.67 0.75 -4.91
CA TRP A 754 22.72 -0.23 -4.63
C TRP A 754 24.11 0.25 -5.05
N ALA A 755 24.26 1.48 -5.51
CA ALA A 755 25.51 2.01 -6.01
C ALA A 755 26.59 2.10 -4.90
N PRO A 756 27.86 1.81 -5.22
CA PRO A 756 28.97 2.14 -4.33
C PRO A 756 29.16 3.66 -4.23
N LYS A 757 29.77 4.14 -3.14
CA LYS A 757 29.92 5.59 -2.86
C LYS A 757 30.69 6.37 -3.94
N ASN A 758 31.52 5.68 -4.70
CA ASN A 758 32.34 6.22 -5.79
C ASN A 758 31.85 5.76 -7.17
N TRP A 759 30.57 5.40 -7.29
CA TRP A 759 29.94 5.10 -8.58
C TRP A 759 30.05 6.30 -9.51
N ASP A 760 30.48 6.07 -10.74
CA ASP A 760 30.70 7.10 -11.76
C ASP A 760 29.56 7.15 -12.80
N GLY A 761 28.41 6.55 -12.49
CA GLY A 761 27.23 6.56 -13.36
C GLY A 761 27.25 5.50 -14.46
N LYS A 762 28.28 4.64 -14.52
CA LYS A 762 28.34 3.50 -15.45
C LYS A 762 27.97 2.19 -14.77
N VAL A 763 27.15 1.36 -15.44
CA VAL A 763 26.80 0.00 -15.00
C VAL A 763 26.79 -1.00 -16.15
N TRP A 764 27.08 -2.27 -15.88
CA TRP A 764 26.53 -3.35 -16.70
C TRP A 764 25.16 -3.71 -16.18
N PHE A 765 24.14 -3.67 -17.04
CA PHE A 765 22.81 -4.18 -16.76
C PHE A 765 22.56 -5.41 -17.63
N THR A 766 22.38 -6.57 -17.00
CA THR A 766 22.32 -7.87 -17.69
C THR A 766 21.04 -8.62 -17.37
N LEU A 767 20.28 -8.99 -18.41
CA LEU A 767 19.17 -9.93 -18.30
C LEU A 767 19.71 -11.36 -18.24
N LEU A 768 19.24 -12.16 -17.28
CA LEU A 768 19.69 -13.53 -17.05
C LEU A 768 18.50 -14.49 -16.89
N ILE A 769 18.62 -15.67 -17.50
CA ILE A 769 17.79 -16.85 -17.23
C ILE A 769 18.69 -18.08 -17.06
N GLU A 770 18.44 -18.89 -16.04
CA GLU A 770 19.20 -20.09 -15.73
C GLU A 770 18.30 -21.19 -15.16
N ASN A 771 18.44 -22.40 -15.69
CA ASN A 771 17.75 -23.63 -15.25
C ASN A 771 16.25 -23.44 -14.97
N ALA A 772 15.57 -22.67 -15.81
CA ALA A 772 14.19 -22.22 -15.61
C ALA A 772 13.14 -23.14 -16.29
N GLY A 773 13.59 -24.26 -16.86
CA GLY A 773 12.76 -25.16 -17.65
C GLY A 773 12.96 -25.00 -19.16
N SER A 774 12.51 -26.01 -19.90
CA SER A 774 12.63 -26.09 -21.36
C SER A 774 11.75 -25.07 -22.09
N ASP A 775 12.25 -24.55 -23.21
CA ASP A 775 11.51 -23.67 -24.12
C ASP A 775 10.92 -22.46 -23.39
N ARG A 776 11.81 -21.76 -22.67
CA ARG A 776 11.49 -20.59 -21.83
C ARG A 776 12.29 -19.41 -22.30
N THR A 777 11.60 -18.33 -22.65
CA THR A 777 12.20 -17.07 -23.06
C THR A 777 11.81 -15.94 -22.10
N LEU A 778 12.74 -15.01 -21.91
CA LEU A 778 12.56 -13.78 -21.14
C LEU A 778 12.99 -12.59 -22.01
N ARG A 779 12.11 -11.60 -22.13
CA ARG A 779 12.35 -10.36 -22.86
C ARG A 779 12.33 -9.18 -21.90
N ALA A 780 13.23 -8.23 -22.11
CA ALA A 780 13.26 -6.94 -21.44
C ALA A 780 13.48 -5.81 -22.44
N THR A 781 12.72 -4.73 -22.30
CA THR A 781 12.89 -3.47 -23.02
C THR A 781 13.19 -2.38 -22.00
N LEU A 782 14.28 -1.67 -22.23
CA LEU A 782 14.82 -0.66 -21.35
C LEU A 782 14.38 0.75 -21.77
N SER A 783 14.01 1.58 -20.82
CA SER A 783 13.81 3.03 -21.01
C SER A 783 14.30 3.80 -19.77
N TRP A 784 14.77 5.03 -19.95
CA TRP A 784 15.39 5.84 -18.90
C TRP A 784 15.06 7.32 -19.07
#